data_AF-A0A7C3M1U7-F1
#
_entry.id   AF-A0A7C3M1U7-F1
#
_cell.length_a   1.000
_cell.length_b   1.000
_cell.length_c   1.000
_cell.angle_alpha   90.00
_cell.angle_beta   90.00
_cell.angle_gamma   90.00
#
_symmetry.space_group_name_H-M   'P 1'
#
loop_
_entity.id
_entity.type
_entity.pdbx_description
1 polymer ?
#
loop_
_entity_poly.entity_id
_entity_poly.type
_entity_poly.pdbx_seq_one_letter_code
_entity_poly.pdbx_strand_id
1 'polypeptide(L)'
;MPRPGVPGPIESYERRCMLRSRFVWKKAGSSLRLTLLLLCILFVGVVGFSSSWAATPVAPAGRLAVELPQLTLTPEDDSSPYGRGYVPAPFELNRTWGEPRLAPQSAPLPDRFDWRTQGKVTRVQNQLNCGSCWAFASLGSLEAQLLIRNQPRYDFSENNIVECHWEARAQGRNGCDGGNVWLVTNHLSAFGTVEESCDPYNPANESCRTGCPYIKTVTEMWALYGANPPVESLKNWLYNYGPLFVAINAGQTVPGGQCADWWCQAFQTYDGSYTLYNPDNDPYKLNHAVLLVGWDDNLQHQGGRGAWIVKNSWGTNWGGTCGYGSEKGYFTIAYGSAGIGSMPAVFRDWKDYSASDTLLYLDDAGVNNWYGWRDSTTAYGLVILTPSANGCATQVEFWTSDATDDVDIYIYDSFNGSQPSVLLWKRENLSFDFAGYHHVAIQPPLQLTAGNDVAVMIQFSNAEYQYPVPVDLKGPIARGRSFASKTGAAGSWVDLGAQSQPADVGIRLRMAPCGAQETSTPTQRPATATPTKTTTRPVTLTPTRTRTPGSSPTLGRNRAYLPLLFRPGAVSQPTATPTLRATSTPTRTSTPRPATPTITPSSGWVIIKEENFEGDFPNNWTITGADYTWGKRNCRAAG
;
A
#
# COMPACT_ATOMS: atom_id res chain seq x y z
N MET A 1 67.57 22.96 -0.11
CA MET A 1 66.54 24.02 0.01
C MET A 1 65.17 23.35 -0.14
N PRO A 2 64.18 23.71 0.70
CA PRO A 2 62.78 23.66 0.26
C PRO A 2 61.98 24.92 0.68
N ARG A 3 60.95 25.28 -0.10
CA ARG A 3 59.78 26.15 0.23
C ARG A 3 59.00 26.47 -1.08
N PRO A 4 57.70 26.85 -1.03
CA PRO A 4 56.62 26.25 -0.23
C PRO A 4 55.20 26.25 -0.87
N GLY A 5 54.23 25.63 -0.17
CA GLY A 5 52.84 26.14 -0.07
C GLY A 5 51.76 25.37 -0.87
N VAL A 6 50.49 25.30 -0.44
CA VAL A 6 49.76 25.77 0.77
C VAL A 6 48.58 24.77 1.02
N PRO A 7 48.08 24.56 2.27
CA PRO A 7 47.18 23.43 2.60
C PRO A 7 45.68 23.76 2.64
N GLY A 8 44.84 22.72 2.68
CA GLY A 8 43.39 22.79 2.99
C GLY A 8 43.06 22.57 4.47
N PRO A 9 41.84 22.89 4.93
CA PRO A 9 41.50 22.97 6.35
C PRO A 9 41.16 21.61 6.99
N ILE A 10 41.53 21.51 8.27
CA ILE A 10 41.09 20.47 9.22
C ILE A 10 40.21 21.19 10.24
N GLU A 11 38.96 20.76 10.44
CA GLU A 11 38.16 21.22 11.58
C GLU A 11 38.07 20.14 12.66
N SER A 12 38.46 20.52 13.87
CA SER A 12 38.53 19.69 15.06
C SER A 12 37.27 19.84 15.91
N TYR A 13 36.59 18.74 16.22
CA TYR A 13 35.47 18.74 17.16
C TYR A 13 35.97 18.80 18.61
N GLU A 14 35.84 19.96 19.26
CA GLU A 14 36.04 20.08 20.71
C GLU A 14 34.96 19.33 21.49
N ARG A 15 35.37 18.47 22.43
CA ARG A 15 34.48 17.95 23.47
C ARG A 15 34.37 18.97 24.60
N ARG A 16 33.19 19.57 24.79
CA ARG A 16 32.89 20.35 26.00
C ARG A 16 31.93 19.60 26.91
N CYS A 17 32.44 19.20 28.07
CA CYS A 17 31.60 18.76 29.18
C CYS A 17 30.77 19.94 29.68
N MET A 18 29.43 19.85 29.62
CA MET A 18 28.55 20.78 30.34
C MET A 18 28.04 20.14 31.63
N LEU A 19 28.41 20.74 32.75
CA LEU A 19 27.88 20.43 34.08
C LEU A 19 26.40 20.81 34.15
N ARG A 20 25.58 19.90 34.68
CA ARG A 20 24.16 20.15 34.95
C ARG A 20 23.99 21.04 36.18
N SER A 21 23.74 22.33 35.99
CA SER A 21 23.20 23.22 37.02
C SER A 21 21.66 23.29 36.92
N ARG A 22 20.96 22.66 37.87
CA ARG A 22 19.50 22.77 38.00
C ARG A 22 19.15 24.12 38.62
N PHE A 23 18.54 25.04 37.86
CA PHE A 23 17.87 26.21 38.43
C PHE A 23 16.43 25.87 38.82
N VAL A 24 16.09 26.18 40.07
CA VAL A 24 14.76 26.00 40.66
C VAL A 24 13.95 27.28 40.46
N TRP A 25 12.75 27.16 39.89
CA TRP A 25 11.81 28.28 39.80
C TRP A 25 11.29 28.67 41.19
N LYS A 26 11.47 29.95 41.57
CA LYS A 26 10.74 30.58 42.68
C LYS A 26 9.78 31.64 42.15
N LYS A 27 8.57 31.66 42.71
CA LYS A 27 7.43 32.46 42.26
C LYS A 27 7.16 33.61 43.23
N ALA A 28 7.18 34.84 42.73
CA ALA A 28 6.63 36.09 43.31
C ALA A 28 6.45 37.04 42.10
N GLY A 29 5.39 37.85 41.93
CA GLY A 29 4.61 38.60 42.91
C GLY A 29 5.30 39.96 43.16
N SER A 30 4.73 41.14 42.89
CA SER A 30 3.44 41.52 42.26
C SER A 30 3.42 43.04 41.96
N SER A 31 2.54 43.48 41.05
CA SER A 31 1.87 44.81 40.98
C SER A 31 2.64 46.15 40.92
N LEU A 32 2.49 46.90 39.80
CA LEU A 32 2.04 48.32 39.65
C LEU A 32 2.13 48.68 38.13
N ARG A 33 1.07 48.99 37.35
CA ARG A 33 0.09 50.10 37.30
C ARG A 33 0.59 51.44 36.67
N LEU A 34 -0.26 51.95 35.76
CA LEU A 34 -0.36 53.29 35.12
C LEU A 34 0.59 53.65 33.95
N THR A 35 0.25 54.52 32.97
CA THR A 35 -0.96 54.79 32.10
C THR A 35 -0.53 55.87 31.05
N LEU A 36 -1.27 56.05 29.94
CA LEU A 36 -1.13 57.07 28.86
C LEU A 36 0.00 56.81 27.83
N LEU A 37 -0.06 57.28 26.57
CA LEU A 37 -0.98 58.25 25.92
C LEU A 37 -1.26 57.88 24.43
N LEU A 38 -2.39 58.34 23.88
CA LEU A 38 -2.81 58.14 22.48
C LEU A 38 -2.17 59.13 21.48
N LEU A 39 -2.33 58.78 20.19
CA LEU A 39 -2.50 59.65 19.01
C LEU A 39 -1.28 60.42 18.46
N CYS A 40 -0.91 60.05 17.22
CA CYS A 40 -0.65 60.99 16.14
C CYS A 40 -0.99 60.33 14.79
N ILE A 41 -2.01 60.85 14.09
CA ILE A 41 -2.33 60.54 12.69
C ILE A 41 -1.97 61.78 11.87
N LEU A 42 -1.17 61.66 10.80
CA LEU A 42 -1.39 62.35 9.51
C LEU A 42 -0.28 62.05 8.47
N PHE A 43 -0.70 61.40 7.38
CA PHE A 43 -0.28 61.54 5.97
C PHE A 43 1.08 62.21 5.62
N VAL A 44 1.98 61.43 4.98
CA VAL A 44 2.55 61.54 3.60
C VAL A 44 3.21 60.17 3.32
N GLY A 45 3.22 59.54 2.15
CA GLY A 45 2.67 59.83 0.82
C GLY A 45 2.85 58.61 -0.11
N VAL A 46 2.31 58.67 -1.33
CA VAL A 46 2.19 57.51 -2.24
C VAL A 46 3.54 57.04 -2.79
N VAL A 47 3.86 55.75 -2.56
CA VAL A 47 4.70 54.96 -3.48
C VAL A 47 4.04 53.59 -3.65
N GLY A 48 3.51 53.33 -4.85
CA GLY A 48 2.79 52.10 -5.13
C GLY A 48 3.72 50.90 -5.32
N PHE A 49 3.84 50.06 -4.30
CA PHE A 49 4.21 48.66 -4.51
C PHE A 49 2.92 47.84 -4.59
N SER A 50 2.57 47.41 -5.81
CA SER A 50 1.57 46.37 -6.01
C SER A 50 2.13 45.04 -5.51
N SER A 51 1.97 44.77 -4.21
CA SER A 51 2.10 43.41 -3.71
C SER A 51 0.99 42.57 -4.33
N SER A 52 1.34 41.81 -5.37
CA SER A 52 0.53 40.68 -5.80
C SER A 52 0.46 39.72 -4.62
N TRP A 53 -0.67 39.71 -3.92
CA TRP A 53 -0.99 38.66 -2.96
C TRP A 53 -1.03 37.35 -3.75
N ALA A 54 0.04 36.57 -3.65
CA ALA A 54 0.07 35.24 -4.21
C ALA A 54 -1.06 34.45 -3.53
N ALA A 55 -2.07 34.07 -4.31
CA ALA A 55 -3.13 33.21 -3.81
C ALA A 55 -2.49 31.94 -3.27
N THR A 56 -2.83 31.59 -2.03
CA THR A 56 -2.41 30.33 -1.42
C THR A 56 -2.85 29.16 -2.32
N PRO A 57 -2.02 28.11 -2.49
CA PRO A 57 -2.50 26.86 -3.07
C PRO A 57 -3.48 26.23 -2.07
N VAL A 58 -4.76 26.59 -2.20
CA VAL A 58 -5.86 25.83 -1.62
C VAL A 58 -5.93 24.49 -2.37
N ALA A 59 -6.40 23.43 -1.71
CA ALA A 59 -6.78 22.20 -2.39
C ALA A 59 -7.67 22.51 -3.62
N PRO A 60 -7.60 21.73 -4.71
CA PRO A 60 -8.35 21.99 -5.94
C PRO A 60 -9.82 22.32 -5.64
N ALA A 61 -10.31 23.42 -6.21
CA ALA A 61 -11.51 24.10 -5.76
C ALA A 61 -12.80 23.33 -6.09
N GLY A 62 -13.09 22.25 -5.36
CA GLY A 62 -14.24 21.38 -5.60
C GLY A 62 -14.81 20.69 -4.36
N ARG A 63 -14.33 21.00 -3.15
CA ARG A 63 -14.92 20.48 -1.91
C ARG A 63 -16.41 20.84 -1.84
N LEU A 64 -17.27 19.83 -1.78
CA LEU A 64 -18.57 19.98 -1.15
C LEU A 64 -18.32 20.44 0.30
N ALA A 65 -18.93 21.56 0.69
CA ALA A 65 -18.76 22.13 2.02
C ALA A 65 -19.55 21.33 3.06
N VAL A 66 -19.12 20.09 3.33
CA VAL A 66 -19.55 19.34 4.50
C VAL A 66 -18.77 19.85 5.70
N GLU A 67 -19.47 20.54 6.60
CA GLU A 67 -18.92 21.00 7.87
C GLU A 67 -18.48 19.78 8.70
N LEU A 68 -17.17 19.60 8.89
CA LEU A 68 -16.62 18.40 9.52
C LEU A 68 -17.16 18.26 10.96
N PRO A 69 -17.91 17.19 11.28
CA PRO A 69 -18.24 16.88 12.66
C PRO A 69 -16.96 16.57 13.42
N GLN A 70 -16.79 17.10 14.64
CA GLN A 70 -15.73 16.61 15.52
C GLN A 70 -16.03 15.16 15.91
N LEU A 71 -15.39 14.21 15.22
CA LEU A 71 -15.45 12.80 15.58
C LEU A 71 -14.78 12.60 16.95
N THR A 72 -15.55 12.10 17.90
CA THR A 72 -15.01 11.57 19.15
C THR A 72 -14.39 10.20 18.84
N LEU A 73 -13.06 10.15 18.74
CA LEU A 73 -12.33 8.91 18.51
C LEU A 73 -12.65 7.86 19.59
N THR A 74 -13.11 6.68 19.19
CA THR A 74 -12.77 5.47 19.96
C THR A 74 -11.27 5.26 19.80
N PRO A 75 -10.50 5.04 20.89
CA PRO A 75 -9.09 4.71 20.74
C PRO A 75 -8.94 3.47 19.85
N GLU A 76 -8.24 3.60 18.72
CA GLU A 76 -7.59 2.43 18.13
C GLU A 76 -6.63 1.87 19.19
N ASP A 77 -6.57 0.55 19.29
CA ASP A 77 -5.82 -0.14 20.35
C ASP A 77 -4.31 0.12 20.14
N ASP A 78 -3.77 1.08 20.90
CA ASP A 78 -2.40 1.59 20.75
C ASP A 78 -1.32 0.62 21.30
N SER A 79 -1.58 -0.68 21.21
CA SER A 79 -0.77 -1.78 21.73
C SER A 79 -0.07 -2.60 20.64
N SER A 80 -0.15 -2.18 19.37
CA SER A 80 0.53 -2.86 18.26
C SER A 80 2.05 -3.02 18.55
N PRO A 81 2.58 -4.25 18.64
CA PRO A 81 3.98 -4.52 18.98
C PRO A 81 4.95 -4.29 17.79
N TYR A 82 4.43 -3.72 16.71
CA TYR A 82 5.19 -3.41 15.51
C TYR A 82 5.54 -1.93 15.54
N GLY A 83 6.85 -1.61 15.60
CA GLY A 83 7.32 -0.24 15.38
C GLY A 83 6.71 0.29 14.08
N ARG A 84 5.97 1.40 14.18
CA ARG A 84 4.75 1.70 13.40
C ARG A 84 4.96 1.99 11.89
N GLY A 85 5.68 1.16 11.15
CA GLY A 85 6.06 1.38 9.75
C GLY A 85 4.95 1.07 8.75
N TYR A 86 5.05 -0.08 8.09
CA TYR A 86 4.00 -0.54 7.18
C TYR A 86 2.78 -1.01 7.98
N VAL A 87 1.61 -0.50 7.63
CA VAL A 87 0.30 -0.91 8.19
C VAL A 87 -0.55 -1.45 7.04
N PRO A 88 -0.99 -2.72 7.09
CA PRO A 88 -1.82 -3.30 6.05
C PRO A 88 -3.04 -2.47 5.68
N ALA A 89 -3.46 -2.58 4.41
CA ALA A 89 -4.74 -2.05 3.97
C ALA A 89 -5.87 -2.63 4.85
N PRO A 90 -6.92 -1.87 5.18
CA PRO A 90 -8.04 -2.34 6.01
C PRO A 90 -8.93 -3.40 5.34
N PHE A 91 -8.55 -3.90 4.16
CA PHE A 91 -9.28 -4.89 3.36
C PHE A 91 -8.39 -6.06 2.95
N GLU A 92 -9.01 -7.23 2.82
CA GLU A 92 -8.34 -8.49 2.45
C GLU A 92 -7.82 -8.47 0.99
N LEU A 93 -6.53 -8.19 0.83
CA LEU A 93 -5.78 -8.41 -0.42
C LEU A 93 -5.40 -9.90 -0.63
N ASN A 94 -5.97 -10.79 0.18
CA ASN A 94 -5.79 -12.25 0.10
C ASN A 94 -6.91 -12.98 -0.67
N ARG A 95 -7.84 -12.25 -1.32
CA ARG A 95 -8.90 -12.84 -2.16
C ARG A 95 -8.85 -12.41 -3.62
N THR A 96 -7.91 -11.56 -3.96
CA THR A 96 -7.54 -11.19 -5.33
C THR A 96 -6.65 -12.29 -5.94
N TRP A 97 -6.87 -13.56 -5.58
CA TRP A 97 -5.94 -14.68 -5.79
C TRP A 97 -6.02 -15.30 -7.19
N GLY A 98 -6.63 -14.59 -8.14
CA GLY A 98 -6.53 -14.95 -9.54
C GLY A 98 -5.07 -14.98 -9.98
N GLU A 99 -4.69 -16.04 -10.68
CA GLU A 99 -3.39 -16.12 -11.33
C GLU A 99 -3.21 -14.84 -12.18
N PRO A 100 -2.10 -14.10 -12.02
CA PRO A 100 -1.91 -12.85 -12.72
C PRO A 100 -2.16 -13.03 -14.22
N ARG A 101 -2.92 -12.12 -14.84
CA ARG A 101 -3.06 -12.02 -16.32
C ARG A 101 -1.77 -11.49 -16.97
N LEU A 102 -0.63 -11.94 -16.48
CA LEU A 102 0.66 -11.74 -17.11
C LEU A 102 0.62 -12.41 -18.49
N ALA A 103 0.74 -11.58 -19.53
CA ALA A 103 0.99 -12.08 -20.86
C ALA A 103 2.21 -13.04 -20.82
N PRO A 104 2.16 -14.19 -21.53
CA PRO A 104 3.25 -15.15 -21.50
C PRO A 104 4.56 -14.47 -21.89
N GLN A 105 5.56 -14.64 -21.03
CA GLN A 105 6.85 -14.01 -21.11
C GLN A 105 7.52 -14.25 -22.48
N SER A 106 7.84 -13.18 -23.19
CA SER A 106 8.35 -13.24 -24.58
C SER A 106 9.85 -13.56 -24.68
N ALA A 107 10.61 -13.38 -23.60
CA ALA A 107 12.03 -13.71 -23.51
C ALA A 107 12.43 -14.06 -22.06
N PRO A 108 13.37 -14.99 -21.82
CA PRO A 108 13.85 -15.31 -20.48
C PRO A 108 14.41 -14.07 -19.77
N LEU A 109 14.11 -13.93 -18.47
CA LEU A 109 14.69 -12.88 -17.64
C LEU A 109 16.17 -13.21 -17.37
N PRO A 110 17.04 -12.20 -17.18
CA PRO A 110 18.42 -12.45 -16.82
C PRO A 110 18.54 -12.97 -15.37
N ASP A 111 19.51 -13.84 -15.11
CA ASP A 111 19.84 -14.36 -13.77
C ASP A 111 20.11 -13.22 -12.74
N ARG A 112 20.48 -12.03 -13.22
CA ARG A 112 20.72 -10.84 -12.43
C ARG A 112 20.20 -9.58 -13.10
N PHE A 113 19.60 -8.69 -12.32
CA PHE A 113 19.13 -7.38 -12.76
C PHE A 113 19.19 -6.35 -11.63
N ASP A 114 19.48 -5.09 -11.94
CA ASP A 114 19.63 -4.02 -10.94
C ASP A 114 19.38 -2.63 -11.57
N TRP A 115 18.28 -1.98 -11.21
CA TRP A 115 17.91 -0.65 -11.74
C TRP A 115 18.91 0.45 -11.41
N ARG A 116 19.75 0.28 -10.38
CA ARG A 116 20.80 1.26 -10.01
C ARG A 116 21.86 1.36 -11.09
N THR A 117 22.20 0.24 -11.75
CA THR A 117 23.17 0.21 -12.86
C THR A 117 22.75 1.03 -14.08
N GLN A 118 21.45 1.36 -14.17
CA GLN A 118 20.87 2.19 -15.23
C GLN A 118 20.56 3.63 -14.77
N GLY A 119 20.94 4.00 -13.54
CA GLY A 119 20.66 5.31 -12.94
C GLY A 119 19.16 5.57 -12.69
N LYS A 120 18.33 4.52 -12.58
CA LYS A 120 16.87 4.63 -12.46
C LYS A 120 16.35 4.59 -11.02
N VAL A 121 17.22 4.86 -10.06
CA VAL A 121 16.90 4.89 -8.61
C VAL A 121 17.46 6.19 -8.00
N THR A 122 16.68 6.85 -7.14
CA THR A 122 17.09 8.05 -6.41
C THR A 122 17.97 7.73 -5.20
N ARG A 123 18.59 8.75 -4.60
CA ARG A 123 19.44 8.62 -3.40
C ARG A 123 18.73 7.89 -2.25
N VAL A 124 19.49 7.22 -1.38
CA VAL A 124 18.95 6.71 -0.12
C VAL A 124 18.52 7.88 0.78
N GLN A 125 17.36 7.73 1.39
CA GLN A 125 16.74 8.67 2.33
C GLN A 125 16.81 8.10 3.77
N ASN A 126 16.37 8.85 4.79
CA ASN A 126 16.40 8.40 6.18
C ASN A 126 15.15 8.80 6.99
N GLN A 127 14.27 7.83 7.27
CA GLN A 127 13.08 7.97 8.11
C GLN A 127 13.38 8.09 9.62
N LEU A 128 14.64 7.86 10.01
CA LEU A 128 15.08 7.83 11.40
C LEU A 128 14.22 6.87 12.24
N ASN A 129 13.56 7.36 13.29
CA ASN A 129 12.72 6.56 14.19
C ASN A 129 11.20 6.68 13.91
N CYS A 130 10.80 7.39 12.85
CA CYS A 130 9.40 7.57 12.50
C CYS A 130 8.88 6.40 11.65
N GLY A 131 7.62 6.02 11.87
CA GLY A 131 6.90 4.99 11.13
C GLY A 131 6.46 5.39 9.73
N SER A 132 7.38 5.88 8.88
CA SER A 132 7.05 6.52 7.59
C SER A 132 7.65 5.81 6.36
N CYS A 133 8.23 4.63 6.53
CA CYS A 133 8.79 3.80 5.44
C CYS A 133 7.86 3.63 4.24
N TRP A 134 6.54 3.62 4.48
CA TRP A 134 5.50 3.51 3.47
C TRP A 134 5.51 4.69 2.48
N ALA A 135 5.80 5.90 2.95
CA ALA A 135 5.97 7.09 2.09
C ALA A 135 7.27 6.98 1.27
N PHE A 136 8.40 6.65 1.91
CA PHE A 136 9.71 6.50 1.25
C PHE A 136 9.70 5.43 0.14
N ALA A 137 9.11 4.27 0.40
CA ALA A 137 9.00 3.19 -0.59
C ALA A 137 8.09 3.59 -1.77
N SER A 138 7.02 4.34 -1.49
CA SER A 138 6.07 4.79 -2.52
C SER A 138 6.67 5.90 -3.39
N LEU A 139 7.25 6.95 -2.80
CA LEU A 139 7.92 8.00 -3.56
C LEU A 139 9.12 7.46 -4.33
N GLY A 140 9.92 6.57 -3.73
CA GLY A 140 11.01 5.89 -4.44
C GLY A 140 10.55 5.12 -5.69
N SER A 141 9.32 4.59 -5.71
CA SER A 141 8.75 3.96 -6.91
C SER A 141 8.34 5.02 -7.95
N LEU A 142 7.66 6.09 -7.55
CA LEU A 142 7.24 7.18 -8.45
C LEU A 142 8.44 7.92 -9.07
N GLU A 143 9.45 8.25 -8.27
CA GLU A 143 10.71 8.84 -8.73
C GLU A 143 11.45 7.94 -9.72
N ALA A 144 11.46 6.63 -9.47
CA ALA A 144 12.04 5.68 -10.42
C ALA A 144 11.28 5.66 -11.75
N GLN A 145 9.94 5.78 -11.77
CA GLN A 145 9.20 5.90 -13.03
C GLN A 145 9.57 7.15 -13.82
N LEU A 146 9.71 8.29 -13.14
CA LEU A 146 10.12 9.56 -13.75
C LEU A 146 11.50 9.37 -14.41
N LEU A 147 12.46 8.78 -13.69
CA LEU A 147 13.79 8.45 -14.23
C LEU A 147 13.71 7.47 -15.41
N ILE A 148 12.88 6.42 -15.34
CA ILE A 148 12.70 5.42 -16.42
C ILE A 148 12.19 6.10 -17.69
N ARG A 149 11.26 7.04 -17.57
CA ARG A 149 10.72 7.83 -18.70
C ARG A 149 11.56 9.05 -19.08
N ASN A 150 12.79 9.14 -18.57
CA ASN A 150 13.73 10.24 -18.81
C ASN A 150 13.15 11.63 -18.52
N GLN A 151 12.25 11.71 -17.54
CA GLN A 151 11.78 12.97 -16.96
C GLN A 151 12.87 13.59 -16.07
N PRO A 152 12.75 14.86 -15.66
CA PRO A 152 13.63 15.45 -14.66
C PRO A 152 13.70 14.60 -13.39
N ARG A 153 14.86 14.61 -12.74
CA ARG A 153 15.02 13.99 -11.41
C ARG A 153 14.32 14.89 -10.39
N TYR A 154 13.42 14.30 -9.62
CA TYR A 154 12.78 14.92 -8.46
C TYR A 154 13.32 14.27 -7.18
N ASP A 155 13.18 15.00 -6.07
CA ASP A 155 13.47 14.58 -4.70
C ASP A 155 12.21 14.95 -3.90
N PHE A 156 11.21 14.05 -3.89
CA PHE A 156 9.88 14.38 -3.36
C PHE A 156 9.85 14.27 -1.83
N SER A 157 9.06 15.13 -1.20
CA SER A 157 8.89 15.18 0.25
C SER A 157 8.04 14.02 0.77
N GLU A 158 8.65 13.10 1.50
CA GLU A 158 7.89 12.17 2.34
C GLU A 158 7.15 12.92 3.47
N ASN A 159 7.72 14.01 4.01
CA ASN A 159 7.13 14.82 5.08
C ASN A 159 5.70 15.23 4.74
N ASN A 160 5.51 15.71 3.50
CA ASN A 160 4.22 16.16 3.02
C ASN A 160 3.18 15.04 3.04
N ILE A 161 3.55 13.83 2.63
CA ILE A 161 2.62 12.69 2.64
C ILE A 161 2.31 12.27 4.09
N VAL A 162 3.36 12.20 4.92
CA VAL A 162 3.28 11.81 6.33
C VAL A 162 2.33 12.74 7.10
N GLU A 163 2.42 14.05 6.93
CA GLU A 163 1.62 15.01 7.73
C GLU A 163 0.35 15.53 7.03
N CYS A 164 0.26 15.50 5.69
CA CYS A 164 -0.83 16.14 4.95
C CYS A 164 -1.88 15.18 4.34
N HIS A 165 -1.74 13.86 4.54
CA HIS A 165 -2.78 12.91 4.12
C HIS A 165 -4.09 13.10 4.92
N TRP A 166 -5.19 12.51 4.44
CA TRP A 166 -6.52 12.74 5.01
C TRP A 166 -6.63 12.34 6.48
N GLU A 167 -6.15 11.15 6.88
CA GLU A 167 -6.27 10.69 8.28
C GLU A 167 -5.52 11.63 9.24
N ALA A 168 -4.31 12.08 8.92
CA ALA A 168 -3.61 13.11 9.70
C ALA A 168 -4.39 14.42 9.81
N ARG A 169 -4.86 14.97 8.68
CA ARG A 169 -5.58 16.27 8.66
C ARG A 169 -6.98 16.23 9.29
N ALA A 170 -7.71 15.14 9.14
CA ALA A 170 -9.13 15.04 9.52
C ALA A 170 -9.36 14.29 10.85
N GLN A 171 -8.49 13.33 11.19
CA GLN A 171 -8.60 12.53 12.42
C GLN A 171 -7.51 12.86 13.45
N GLY A 172 -6.50 13.68 13.09
CA GLY A 172 -5.37 13.99 13.96
C GLY A 172 -4.42 12.81 14.16
N ARG A 173 -4.45 11.82 13.25
CA ARG A 173 -3.58 10.65 13.27
C ARG A 173 -2.13 11.08 13.03
N ASN A 174 -1.18 10.54 13.81
CA ASN A 174 0.22 10.90 13.65
C ASN A 174 0.78 10.17 12.41
N GLY A 175 1.47 10.88 11.52
CA GLY A 175 2.02 10.29 10.29
C GLY A 175 3.06 9.19 10.54
N CYS A 176 3.69 9.19 11.71
CA CYS A 176 4.56 8.12 12.21
C CYS A 176 3.80 6.92 12.78
N ASP A 177 2.46 6.88 12.72
CA ASP A 177 1.63 5.73 13.10
C ASP A 177 1.49 4.70 11.96
N GLY A 178 2.18 4.91 10.86
CA GLY A 178 2.30 3.95 9.77
C GLY A 178 1.21 4.08 8.72
N GLY A 179 1.39 3.33 7.64
CA GLY A 179 0.54 3.45 6.45
C GLY A 179 0.93 2.48 5.35
N ASN A 180 0.36 2.71 4.17
CA ASN A 180 0.50 1.86 3.00
C ASN A 180 0.35 2.65 1.69
N VAL A 181 0.62 1.98 0.58
CA VAL A 181 0.61 2.55 -0.77
C VAL A 181 -0.78 3.06 -1.21
N TRP A 182 -1.89 2.58 -0.66
CA TRP A 182 -3.23 3.11 -0.97
C TRP A 182 -3.45 4.49 -0.37
N LEU A 183 -3.07 4.68 0.90
CA LEU A 183 -3.09 5.98 1.58
C LEU A 183 -2.20 6.99 0.82
N VAL A 184 -1.00 6.59 0.39
CA VAL A 184 -0.14 7.43 -0.47
C VAL A 184 -0.83 7.78 -1.79
N THR A 185 -1.41 6.78 -2.45
CA THR A 185 -2.06 6.98 -3.76
C THR A 185 -3.25 7.93 -3.65
N ASN A 186 -4.04 7.84 -2.58
CA ASN A 186 -5.13 8.77 -2.30
C ASN A 186 -4.60 10.22 -2.18
N HIS A 187 -3.55 10.43 -1.37
CA HIS A 187 -2.93 11.74 -1.21
C HIS A 187 -2.36 12.30 -2.52
N LEU A 188 -1.65 11.48 -3.28
CA LEU A 188 -0.99 11.90 -4.52
C LEU A 188 -1.93 12.08 -5.72
N SER A 189 -3.13 11.48 -5.72
CA SER A 189 -4.14 11.71 -6.76
C SER A 189 -5.07 12.88 -6.44
N ALA A 190 -5.32 13.16 -5.16
CA ALA A 190 -6.14 14.29 -4.69
C ALA A 190 -5.37 15.61 -4.61
N PHE A 191 -4.12 15.59 -4.13
CA PHE A 191 -3.31 16.80 -3.89
C PHE A 191 -2.08 16.86 -4.81
N GLY A 192 -1.29 15.79 -4.86
CA GLY A 192 -0.05 15.69 -5.65
C GLY A 192 1.24 15.71 -4.82
N THR A 193 2.38 15.64 -5.50
CA THR A 193 3.71 15.63 -4.88
C THR A 193 4.22 17.03 -4.56
N VAL A 194 5.03 17.14 -3.50
CA VAL A 194 5.79 18.33 -3.09
C VAL A 194 7.28 17.98 -3.11
N GLU A 195 8.17 18.96 -3.33
CA GLU A 195 9.63 18.77 -3.21
C GLU A 195 10.10 18.75 -1.75
N GLU A 196 11.03 17.85 -1.45
CA GLU A 196 11.75 17.76 -0.16
C GLU A 196 12.44 19.10 0.19
N SER A 197 12.88 19.86 -0.81
CA SER A 197 13.45 21.20 -0.59
C SER A 197 12.43 22.24 -0.10
N CYS A 198 11.12 22.02 -0.30
CA CYS A 198 10.06 22.87 0.21
C CYS A 198 9.53 22.40 1.57
N ASP A 199 9.37 21.09 1.75
CA ASP A 199 8.81 20.46 2.96
C ASP A 199 9.77 19.37 3.47
N PRO A 200 10.90 19.74 4.10
CA PRO A 200 11.97 18.80 4.41
C PRO A 200 11.56 17.80 5.50
N TYR A 201 12.05 16.57 5.38
CA TYR A 201 11.69 15.48 6.26
C TYR A 201 12.03 15.72 7.75
N ASN A 202 10.99 15.64 8.59
CA ASN A 202 11.06 15.71 10.04
C ASN A 202 10.52 14.39 10.64
N PRO A 203 11.29 13.64 11.45
CA PRO A 203 10.79 12.42 12.10
C PRO A 203 9.89 12.70 13.32
N ALA A 204 9.71 13.96 13.71
CA ALA A 204 8.82 14.36 14.79
C ALA A 204 7.48 14.85 14.22
N ASN A 205 6.39 14.27 14.71
CA ASN A 205 5.02 14.64 14.34
C ASN A 205 4.79 16.15 14.43
N GLU A 206 4.52 16.79 13.29
CA GLU A 206 4.29 18.21 13.17
C GLU A 206 2.95 18.53 12.47
N SER A 207 2.67 19.80 12.20
CA SER A 207 1.46 20.18 11.46
C SER A 207 1.77 20.22 9.97
N CYS A 208 0.92 19.58 9.16
CA CYS A 208 0.97 19.65 7.71
C CYS A 208 1.40 21.03 7.19
N ARG A 209 2.52 21.07 6.46
CA ARG A 209 3.03 22.30 5.89
C ARG A 209 2.13 22.82 4.78
N THR A 210 1.93 24.13 4.77
CA THR A 210 1.13 24.84 3.75
C THR A 210 2.01 25.76 2.92
N GLY A 211 1.54 26.12 1.72
CA GLY A 211 2.25 27.04 0.82
C GLY A 211 3.33 26.40 -0.07
N CYS A 212 3.59 25.10 0.06
CA CYS A 212 4.42 24.39 -0.91
C CYS A 212 3.65 24.13 -2.22
N PRO A 213 4.28 24.32 -3.39
CA PRO A 213 3.65 24.03 -4.68
C PRO A 213 3.57 22.52 -4.91
N TYR A 214 2.43 22.05 -5.40
CA TYR A 214 2.29 20.69 -5.92
C TYR A 214 2.86 20.61 -7.35
N ILE A 215 3.39 19.43 -7.73
CA ILE A 215 4.23 19.28 -8.93
C ILE A 215 3.73 18.19 -9.87
N LYS A 216 3.48 16.98 -9.37
CA LYS A 216 2.87 15.87 -10.13
C LYS A 216 1.63 15.37 -9.42
N THR A 217 0.61 14.99 -10.18
CA THR A 217 -0.58 14.29 -9.67
C THR A 217 -0.56 12.87 -10.19
N VAL A 218 -0.67 11.89 -9.31
CA VAL A 218 -0.75 10.46 -9.69
C VAL A 218 -2.13 10.17 -10.28
N THR A 219 -2.15 9.50 -11.42
CA THR A 219 -3.38 9.10 -12.13
C THR A 219 -3.50 7.59 -12.30
N GLU A 220 -2.43 6.83 -12.10
CA GLU A 220 -2.44 5.37 -12.26
C GLU A 220 -1.47 4.70 -11.29
N MET A 221 -1.93 3.67 -10.58
CA MET A 221 -1.11 2.83 -9.70
C MET A 221 -1.61 1.39 -9.75
N TRP A 222 -0.70 0.43 -9.98
CA TRP A 222 -1.04 -1.00 -10.02
C TRP A 222 -0.47 -1.72 -8.81
N ALA A 223 -1.29 -2.57 -8.19
CA ALA A 223 -0.86 -3.56 -7.21
C ALA A 223 -0.93 -4.97 -7.82
N LEU A 224 0.11 -5.78 -7.60
CA LEU A 224 0.11 -7.19 -7.95
C LEU A 224 -0.46 -8.01 -6.80
N TYR A 225 -1.18 -9.06 -7.18
CA TYR A 225 -1.88 -9.96 -6.29
C TYR A 225 -1.00 -10.82 -5.43
N GLY A 226 -1.61 -11.30 -4.34
CA GLY A 226 -1.04 -12.30 -3.48
C GLY A 226 -0.26 -11.68 -2.34
N ALA A 227 -0.50 -12.24 -1.15
CA ALA A 227 0.24 -11.90 0.04
C ALA A 227 1.74 -12.23 -0.10
N ASN A 228 2.10 -13.25 -0.89
CA ASN A 228 3.46 -13.59 -1.29
C ASN A 228 3.45 -14.01 -2.77
N PRO A 229 3.62 -13.09 -3.73
CA PRO A 229 3.59 -13.43 -5.15
C PRO A 229 4.81 -14.30 -5.53
N PRO A 230 4.70 -15.17 -6.56
CA PRO A 230 5.83 -15.98 -7.01
C PRO A 230 7.05 -15.13 -7.42
N VAL A 231 8.25 -15.64 -7.15
CA VAL A 231 9.53 -14.95 -7.44
C VAL A 231 9.60 -14.49 -8.89
N GLU A 232 9.27 -15.36 -9.84
CA GLU A 232 9.31 -15.02 -11.27
C GLU A 232 8.26 -13.96 -11.66
N SER A 233 7.09 -13.92 -11.00
CA SER A 233 6.10 -12.86 -11.20
C SER A 233 6.62 -11.51 -10.70
N LEU A 234 7.28 -11.48 -9.53
CA LEU A 234 7.93 -10.29 -8.98
C LEU A 234 9.11 -9.82 -9.83
N LYS A 235 9.99 -10.71 -10.29
CA LYS A 235 11.07 -10.38 -11.23
C LYS A 235 10.49 -9.79 -12.52
N ASN A 236 9.45 -10.40 -13.09
CA ASN A 236 8.81 -9.94 -14.31
C ASN A 236 8.17 -8.54 -14.13
N TRP A 237 7.53 -8.27 -13.00
CA TRP A 237 7.02 -6.94 -12.66
C TRP A 237 8.14 -5.91 -12.51
N LEU A 238 9.16 -6.22 -11.70
CA LEU A 238 10.30 -5.35 -11.45
C LEU A 238 11.04 -4.98 -12.74
N TYR A 239 11.19 -5.94 -13.66
CA TYR A 239 11.86 -5.76 -14.95
C TYR A 239 11.05 -4.91 -15.93
N ASN A 240 9.76 -5.20 -16.10
CA ASN A 240 8.94 -4.56 -17.13
C ASN A 240 8.30 -3.23 -16.68
N TYR A 241 8.08 -3.04 -15.38
CA TYR A 241 7.35 -1.88 -14.86
C TYR A 241 8.19 -0.95 -13.97
N GLY A 242 9.35 -1.38 -13.49
CA GLY A 242 10.26 -0.56 -12.67
C GLY A 242 10.31 -0.96 -11.19
N PRO A 243 11.07 -0.23 -10.36
CA PRO A 243 11.15 -0.46 -8.92
C PRO A 243 9.78 -0.48 -8.22
N LEU A 244 9.58 -1.50 -7.38
CA LEU A 244 8.29 -1.79 -6.72
C LEU A 244 8.34 -1.36 -5.26
N PHE A 245 7.29 -0.67 -4.80
CA PHE A 245 6.94 -0.70 -3.37
C PHE A 245 6.68 -2.16 -2.99
N VAL A 246 7.30 -2.64 -1.91
CA VAL A 246 6.99 -3.95 -1.31
C VAL A 246 7.01 -3.85 0.21
N ALA A 247 6.18 -4.66 0.86
CA ALA A 247 6.24 -4.86 2.30
C ALA A 247 7.27 -5.96 2.67
N ILE A 248 7.70 -5.94 3.93
CA ILE A 248 8.56 -6.94 4.56
C ILE A 248 8.32 -6.95 6.08
N ASN A 249 8.53 -8.10 6.73
CA ASN A 249 8.74 -8.19 8.17
C ASN A 249 10.19 -7.77 8.49
N ALA A 250 10.41 -6.69 9.23
CA ALA A 250 11.72 -6.24 9.73
C ALA A 250 12.01 -6.68 11.18
N GLY A 251 11.20 -7.59 11.73
CA GLY A 251 11.28 -8.11 13.09
C GLY A 251 10.51 -7.28 14.11
N GLN A 252 10.24 -7.87 15.27
CA GLN A 252 9.47 -7.23 16.35
C GLN A 252 10.35 -6.37 17.26
N THR A 253 9.81 -5.24 17.71
CA THR A 253 10.47 -4.30 18.61
C THR A 253 9.61 -4.05 19.86
N VAL A 254 10.21 -4.03 21.05
CA VAL A 254 9.52 -3.58 22.26
C VAL A 254 9.54 -2.04 22.37
N PRO A 255 8.67 -1.42 23.20
CA PRO A 255 8.72 0.01 23.48
C PRO A 255 10.14 0.48 23.86
N GLY A 256 10.60 1.55 23.18
CA GLY A 256 11.99 2.00 23.24
C GLY A 256 12.89 1.50 22.09
N GLY A 257 12.34 0.73 21.13
CA GLY A 257 13.01 0.37 19.87
C GLY A 257 13.99 -0.81 19.97
N GLN A 258 14.09 -1.44 21.14
CA GLN A 258 14.90 -2.64 21.34
C GLN A 258 14.26 -3.84 20.60
N CYS A 259 15.08 -4.72 20.05
CA CYS A 259 14.59 -5.90 19.37
C CYS A 259 14.00 -6.93 20.34
N ALA A 260 12.80 -7.41 20.01
CA ALA A 260 12.09 -8.47 20.74
C ALA A 260 12.49 -9.87 20.24
N ASP A 261 12.97 -9.98 19.00
CA ASP A 261 13.37 -11.23 18.36
C ASP A 261 14.76 -11.14 17.69
N TRP A 262 15.28 -12.30 17.29
CA TRP A 262 16.59 -12.42 16.64
C TRP A 262 16.62 -11.79 15.24
N TRP A 263 15.48 -11.71 14.56
CA TRP A 263 15.37 -11.26 13.18
C TRP A 263 15.47 -9.73 13.10
N CYS A 264 14.75 -9.03 13.99
CA CYS A 264 14.94 -7.61 14.26
C CYS A 264 16.41 -7.31 14.53
N GLN A 265 17.07 -8.10 15.39
CA GLN A 265 18.47 -7.87 15.71
C GLN A 265 19.35 -8.01 14.47
N ALA A 266 19.17 -9.07 13.68
CA ALA A 266 19.90 -9.30 12.42
C ALA A 266 19.66 -8.19 11.38
N PHE A 267 18.43 -7.68 11.29
CA PHE A 267 18.03 -6.64 10.33
C PHE A 267 18.51 -5.25 10.78
N GLN A 268 18.34 -4.88 12.05
CA GLN A 268 18.82 -3.59 12.59
C GLN A 268 20.34 -3.47 12.54
N THR A 269 21.10 -4.51 12.90
CA THR A 269 22.58 -4.48 12.85
C THR A 269 23.17 -5.02 11.55
N TYR A 270 22.39 -5.04 10.46
CA TYR A 270 22.87 -5.49 9.17
C TYR A 270 24.02 -4.60 8.63
N ASP A 271 25.17 -5.22 8.39
CA ASP A 271 26.42 -4.55 8.02
C ASP A 271 26.81 -4.75 6.54
N GLY A 272 25.93 -5.32 5.71
CA GLY A 272 26.20 -5.59 4.30
C GLY A 272 27.09 -6.81 4.01
N SER A 273 27.67 -7.47 5.03
CA SER A 273 28.67 -8.54 4.79
C SER A 273 28.11 -9.87 4.30
N TYR A 274 26.79 -10.05 4.30
CA TYR A 274 26.08 -11.27 3.88
C TYR A 274 24.72 -10.94 3.26
N THR A 275 24.04 -11.94 2.70
CA THR A 275 22.63 -11.84 2.26
C THR A 275 21.72 -12.26 3.42
N LEU A 276 20.78 -11.39 3.80
CA LEU A 276 19.81 -11.66 4.86
C LEU A 276 18.94 -12.88 4.53
N TYR A 277 18.62 -13.66 5.56
CA TYR A 277 17.78 -14.84 5.44
C TYR A 277 17.00 -15.09 6.74
N ASN A 278 15.69 -15.17 6.60
CA ASN A 278 14.73 -15.61 7.61
C ASN A 278 13.67 -16.45 6.89
N PRO A 279 13.54 -17.77 7.18
CA PRO A 279 12.59 -18.65 6.48
C PRO A 279 11.11 -18.35 6.80
N ASP A 280 10.82 -17.50 7.80
CA ASP A 280 9.47 -17.04 8.08
C ASP A 280 8.98 -16.15 6.93
N ASN A 281 7.92 -16.56 6.25
CA ASN A 281 7.29 -15.82 5.16
C ASN A 281 5.86 -15.38 5.48
N ASP A 282 5.49 -15.32 6.76
CA ASP A 282 4.14 -14.99 7.20
C ASP A 282 3.76 -13.54 6.81
N PRO A 283 2.81 -13.35 5.89
CA PRO A 283 2.39 -12.02 5.42
C PRO A 283 1.57 -11.25 6.47
N TYR A 284 1.21 -11.87 7.60
CA TYR A 284 0.55 -11.20 8.71
C TYR A 284 1.54 -10.59 9.72
N LYS A 285 2.86 -10.75 9.49
CA LYS A 285 3.95 -10.15 10.31
C LYS A 285 4.65 -8.96 9.63
N LEU A 286 4.12 -8.49 8.50
CA LEU A 286 4.69 -7.36 7.74
C LEU A 286 4.57 -6.07 8.56
N ASN A 287 5.67 -5.33 8.71
CA ASN A 287 5.72 -4.09 9.50
C ASN A 287 6.66 -3.01 8.93
N HIS A 288 7.34 -3.28 7.82
CA HIS A 288 8.21 -2.33 7.13
C HIS A 288 7.91 -2.32 5.63
N ALA A 289 8.20 -1.20 4.97
CA ALA A 289 8.03 -1.04 3.53
C ALA A 289 9.35 -0.57 2.91
N VAL A 290 9.71 -1.15 1.77
CA VAL A 290 11.00 -0.95 1.10
C VAL A 290 10.80 -0.90 -0.41
N LEU A 291 11.80 -0.39 -1.13
CA LEU A 291 11.77 -0.34 -2.59
C LEU A 291 12.60 -1.49 -3.16
N LEU A 292 11.94 -2.43 -3.83
CA LEU A 292 12.58 -3.53 -4.55
C LEU A 292 13.18 -3.00 -5.86
N VAL A 293 14.49 -3.16 -6.07
CA VAL A 293 15.23 -2.52 -7.19
C VAL A 293 16.00 -3.50 -8.09
N GLY A 294 16.16 -4.76 -7.69
CA GLY A 294 16.89 -5.75 -8.46
C GLY A 294 16.82 -7.16 -7.86
N TRP A 295 17.54 -8.09 -8.49
CA TRP A 295 17.75 -9.46 -8.02
C TRP A 295 19.08 -10.02 -8.52
N ASP A 296 19.55 -11.10 -7.89
CA ASP A 296 20.56 -12.02 -8.44
C ASP A 296 20.32 -13.44 -7.94
N ASP A 297 20.24 -14.38 -8.89
CA ASP A 297 20.05 -15.81 -8.66
C ASP A 297 21.32 -16.52 -8.12
N ASN A 298 22.47 -15.84 -8.11
CA ASN A 298 23.76 -16.39 -7.70
C ASN A 298 24.17 -16.04 -6.26
N LEU A 299 23.55 -15.04 -5.64
CA LEU A 299 23.83 -14.62 -4.26
C LEU A 299 23.54 -15.76 -3.29
N GLN A 300 24.56 -16.15 -2.52
CA GLN A 300 24.46 -17.21 -1.52
C GLN A 300 23.89 -16.67 -0.20
N HIS A 301 23.13 -17.53 0.48
CA HIS A 301 22.60 -17.31 1.82
C HIS A 301 22.42 -18.67 2.52
N GLN A 302 22.09 -18.67 3.82
CA GLN A 302 21.97 -19.92 4.60
C GLN A 302 20.91 -20.89 4.06
N GLY A 303 19.89 -20.37 3.35
CA GLY A 303 18.83 -21.16 2.71
C GLY A 303 19.12 -21.61 1.27
N GLY A 304 20.29 -21.29 0.69
CA GLY A 304 20.65 -21.65 -0.67
C GLY A 304 21.21 -20.49 -1.50
N ARG A 305 20.57 -20.22 -2.64
CA ARG A 305 20.92 -19.13 -3.56
C ARG A 305 19.68 -18.39 -4.05
N GLY A 306 19.88 -17.13 -4.44
CA GLY A 306 18.86 -16.29 -5.05
C GLY A 306 18.34 -15.25 -4.06
N ALA A 307 18.55 -13.98 -4.40
CA ALA A 307 18.23 -12.87 -3.52
C ALA A 307 17.78 -11.62 -4.26
N TRP A 308 16.89 -10.88 -3.61
CA TRP A 308 16.49 -9.55 -3.98
C TRP A 308 17.55 -8.51 -3.64
N ILE A 309 17.61 -7.43 -4.43
CA ILE A 309 18.37 -6.21 -4.15
C ILE A 309 17.36 -5.13 -3.78
N VAL A 310 17.50 -4.54 -2.59
CA VAL A 310 16.46 -3.70 -1.98
C VAL A 310 17.06 -2.39 -1.47
N LYS A 311 16.39 -1.26 -1.76
CA LYS A 311 16.68 0.06 -1.20
C LYS A 311 15.89 0.24 0.09
N ASN A 312 16.60 0.52 1.19
CA ASN A 312 15.99 0.84 2.48
C ASN A 312 15.90 2.37 2.68
N SER A 313 15.15 2.78 3.70
CA SER A 313 14.90 4.18 4.11
C SER A 313 15.56 4.55 5.43
N TRP A 314 16.66 3.87 5.82
CA TRP A 314 17.36 4.06 7.11
C TRP A 314 18.71 4.80 6.97
N GLY A 315 18.89 5.55 5.87
CA GLY A 315 20.09 6.33 5.59
C GLY A 315 21.30 5.50 5.15
N THR A 316 22.33 6.21 4.68
CA THR A 316 23.59 5.62 4.18
C THR A 316 24.56 5.16 5.27
N ASN A 317 24.17 5.24 6.55
CA ASN A 317 24.92 4.69 7.67
C ASN A 317 24.45 3.29 8.07
N TRP A 318 23.24 2.89 7.67
CA TRP A 318 22.71 1.53 7.81
C TRP A 318 22.97 0.73 6.53
N GLY A 319 23.26 -0.57 6.68
CA GLY A 319 23.72 -1.41 5.58
C GLY A 319 25.12 -1.01 5.12
N GLY A 320 26.05 -1.96 5.11
CA GLY A 320 27.36 -1.73 4.51
C GLY A 320 27.31 -1.80 3.00
N THR A 321 28.46 -2.07 2.39
CA THR A 321 28.54 -2.42 0.97
C THR A 321 28.03 -3.84 0.79
N CYS A 322 26.71 -4.01 0.70
CA CYS A 322 26.10 -5.27 0.27
C CYS A 322 26.76 -5.73 -1.03
N GLY A 323 26.79 -7.04 -1.31
CA GLY A 323 27.58 -7.66 -2.39
C GLY A 323 27.40 -7.10 -3.82
N TYR A 324 26.48 -6.15 -4.01
CA TYR A 324 26.38 -5.29 -5.20
C TYR A 324 26.67 -3.82 -4.94
N GLY A 325 27.93 -3.46 -5.18
CA GLY A 325 28.41 -2.07 -5.28
C GLY A 325 28.98 -1.51 -3.98
N SER A 326 29.41 -0.25 -4.02
CA SER A 326 29.88 0.51 -2.86
C SER A 326 28.77 1.35 -2.20
N GLU A 327 27.54 1.26 -2.70
CA GLU A 327 26.39 2.02 -2.22
C GLU A 327 25.85 1.45 -0.90
N LYS A 328 25.75 2.30 0.12
CA LYS A 328 25.18 1.99 1.44
C LYS A 328 23.68 2.32 1.48
N GLY A 329 22.96 1.79 2.48
CA GLY A 329 21.50 1.94 2.58
C GLY A 329 20.71 0.96 1.70
N TYR A 330 21.41 0.00 1.09
CA TYR A 330 20.83 -1.13 0.37
C TYR A 330 21.14 -2.43 1.12
N PHE A 331 20.34 -3.46 0.85
CA PHE A 331 20.58 -4.79 1.36
C PHE A 331 20.23 -5.86 0.33
N THR A 332 20.77 -7.06 0.53
CA THR A 332 20.35 -8.25 -0.18
C THR A 332 19.62 -9.19 0.76
N ILE A 333 18.50 -9.75 0.32
CA ILE A 333 17.68 -10.67 1.10
C ILE A 333 17.22 -11.83 0.22
N ALA A 334 17.31 -13.05 0.75
CA ALA A 334 16.91 -14.26 0.05
C ALA A 334 15.48 -14.20 -0.50
N TYR A 335 15.23 -14.92 -1.59
CA TYR A 335 13.87 -15.13 -2.06
C TYR A 335 13.01 -15.85 -1.00
N GLY A 336 11.74 -15.44 -0.88
CA GLY A 336 10.79 -16.01 0.09
C GLY A 336 11.11 -15.74 1.56
N SER A 337 12.05 -14.83 1.87
CA SER A 337 12.48 -14.55 3.24
C SER A 337 11.75 -13.37 3.87
N ALA A 338 11.30 -13.48 5.12
CA ALA A 338 10.67 -12.40 5.88
C ALA A 338 9.45 -11.73 5.21
N GLY A 339 8.75 -12.45 4.31
CA GLY A 339 7.66 -11.87 3.51
C GLY A 339 8.10 -10.76 2.54
N ILE A 340 9.39 -10.68 2.18
CA ILE A 340 9.83 -9.69 1.18
C ILE A 340 9.13 -9.92 -0.16
N GLY A 341 8.59 -8.84 -0.72
CA GLY A 341 7.83 -8.90 -1.97
C GLY A 341 6.33 -9.05 -1.77
N SER A 342 5.84 -9.15 -0.52
CA SER A 342 4.44 -8.94 -0.20
C SER A 342 3.97 -7.55 -0.65
N MET A 343 2.68 -7.42 -0.95
CA MET A 343 2.03 -6.14 -1.26
C MET A 343 2.73 -5.32 -2.38
N PRO A 344 3.15 -5.97 -3.48
CA PRO A 344 3.88 -5.29 -4.55
C PRO A 344 3.02 -4.23 -5.24
N ALA A 345 3.52 -2.99 -5.30
CA ALA A 345 2.83 -1.90 -5.96
C ALA A 345 3.79 -1.01 -6.77
N VAL A 346 3.28 -0.39 -7.82
CA VAL A 346 4.05 0.48 -8.70
C VAL A 346 3.17 1.60 -9.24
N PHE A 347 3.64 2.85 -9.13
CA PHE A 347 3.00 3.97 -9.82
C PHE A 347 3.23 3.83 -11.31
N ARG A 348 2.21 4.12 -12.12
CA ARG A 348 2.22 3.82 -13.55
C ARG A 348 1.80 4.96 -14.44
N ASP A 349 1.25 6.03 -13.88
CA ASP A 349 1.04 7.26 -14.64
C ASP A 349 0.78 8.45 -13.72
N TRP A 350 1.08 9.62 -14.25
CA TRP A 350 0.96 10.89 -13.59
C TRP A 350 0.77 11.98 -14.63
N LYS A 351 0.24 13.12 -14.19
CA LYS A 351 0.25 14.37 -14.94
C LYS A 351 1.02 15.44 -14.19
N ASP A 352 1.37 16.51 -14.90
CA ASP A 352 1.79 17.75 -14.24
C ASP A 352 0.62 18.31 -13.43
N TYR A 353 0.93 18.79 -12.22
CA TYR A 353 -0.07 19.43 -11.37
C TYR A 353 -0.56 20.74 -12.02
N SER A 354 -1.87 20.94 -11.93
CA SER A 354 -2.56 22.14 -12.43
C SER A 354 -3.44 22.67 -11.31
N ALA A 355 -3.15 23.89 -10.84
CA ALA A 355 -3.99 24.59 -9.86
C ALA A 355 -5.38 24.97 -10.41
N SER A 356 -5.58 24.87 -11.74
CA SER A 356 -6.87 25.07 -12.39
C SER A 356 -7.69 23.79 -12.54
N ASP A 357 -7.11 22.62 -12.24
CA ASP A 357 -7.85 21.36 -12.22
C ASP A 357 -8.70 21.29 -10.95
N THR A 358 -9.87 20.67 -11.07
CA THR A 358 -10.74 20.32 -9.94
C THR A 358 -10.94 18.81 -9.94
N LEU A 359 -10.83 18.17 -8.78
CA LEU A 359 -11.23 16.78 -8.60
C LEU A 359 -12.52 16.75 -7.80
N LEU A 360 -13.59 16.21 -8.39
CA LEU A 360 -14.86 15.95 -7.72
C LEU A 360 -14.88 14.49 -7.27
N TYR A 361 -15.13 14.24 -5.99
CA TYR A 361 -15.09 12.91 -5.38
C TYR A 361 -15.90 12.90 -4.08
N LEU A 362 -16.19 11.71 -3.55
CA LEU A 362 -16.85 11.51 -2.24
C LEU A 362 -16.00 10.64 -1.28
N ASP A 363 -14.95 9.99 -1.76
CA ASP A 363 -14.04 9.13 -1.00
C ASP A 363 -12.85 9.90 -0.40
N ASP A 364 -13.12 10.85 0.52
CA ASP A 364 -12.09 11.68 1.18
C ASP A 364 -11.00 10.85 1.90
N ALA A 365 -11.36 9.75 2.58
CA ALA A 365 -10.37 8.87 3.18
C ALA A 365 -9.65 7.98 2.16
N GLY A 366 -10.13 7.97 0.92
CA GLY A 366 -9.80 6.96 -0.09
C GLY A 366 -10.45 5.62 0.23
N VAL A 367 -10.29 4.66 -0.68
CA VAL A 367 -10.88 3.33 -0.52
C VAL A 367 -10.33 2.62 0.71
N ASN A 368 -11.25 2.16 1.55
CA ASN A 368 -10.95 1.41 2.75
C ASN A 368 -11.85 0.18 2.95
N ASN A 369 -12.80 -0.08 2.03
CA ASN A 369 -13.47 -1.38 1.93
C ASN A 369 -14.00 -1.61 0.50
N TRP A 370 -14.61 -2.79 0.27
CA TRP A 370 -15.19 -3.20 -1.00
C TRP A 370 -16.65 -3.62 -0.83
N TYR A 371 -17.50 -3.24 -1.78
CA TYR A 371 -18.93 -3.56 -1.80
C TYR A 371 -19.30 -4.46 -3.00
N GLY A 372 -20.28 -5.33 -2.82
CA GLY A 372 -20.73 -6.26 -3.85
C GLY A 372 -21.62 -7.39 -3.31
N TRP A 373 -21.78 -8.44 -4.11
CA TRP A 373 -22.73 -9.53 -3.87
C TRP A 373 -22.04 -10.89 -4.00
N ARG A 374 -22.24 -11.77 -3.01
CA ARG A 374 -21.61 -13.11 -2.88
C ARG A 374 -21.83 -14.08 -4.05
N ASP A 375 -22.65 -13.72 -5.01
CA ASP A 375 -23.01 -14.50 -6.19
C ASP A 375 -22.80 -13.72 -7.51
N SER A 376 -22.00 -12.64 -7.49
CA SER A 376 -21.64 -11.84 -8.67
C SER A 376 -20.25 -11.23 -8.54
N THR A 377 -19.41 -11.36 -9.57
CA THR A 377 -18.20 -10.53 -9.72
C THR A 377 -18.48 -9.20 -10.41
N THR A 378 -19.71 -9.01 -10.91
CA THR A 378 -20.19 -7.78 -11.55
C THR A 378 -21.12 -7.00 -10.61
N ALA A 379 -20.89 -5.69 -10.50
CA ALA A 379 -21.81 -4.76 -9.85
C ALA A 379 -21.58 -3.32 -10.36
N TYR A 380 -22.48 -2.41 -10.01
CA TYR A 380 -22.45 -1.02 -10.43
C TYR A 380 -22.26 -0.12 -9.20
N GLY A 381 -21.33 0.83 -9.30
CA GLY A 381 -21.22 1.98 -8.41
C GLY A 381 -21.70 3.25 -9.12
N LEU A 382 -22.35 4.16 -8.40
CA LEU A 382 -22.78 5.46 -8.92
C LEU A 382 -22.57 6.54 -7.86
N VAL A 383 -21.94 7.65 -8.28
CA VAL A 383 -21.82 8.87 -7.47
C VAL A 383 -22.51 10.04 -8.16
N ILE A 384 -23.20 10.86 -7.39
CA ILE A 384 -23.70 12.17 -7.83
C ILE A 384 -22.71 13.23 -7.34
N LEU A 385 -22.11 13.95 -8.27
CA LEU A 385 -21.12 15.00 -8.03
C LEU A 385 -21.70 16.35 -8.48
N THR A 386 -21.27 17.45 -7.86
CA THR A 386 -21.69 18.80 -8.26
C THR A 386 -20.44 19.67 -8.45
N PRO A 387 -20.17 20.17 -9.66
CA PRO A 387 -19.08 21.10 -9.89
C PRO A 387 -19.39 22.46 -9.24
N SER A 388 -18.40 23.02 -8.54
CA SER A 388 -18.44 24.37 -7.95
C SER A 388 -18.27 25.48 -9.00
N ALA A 389 -17.70 25.16 -10.16
CA ALA A 389 -17.36 26.08 -11.24
C ALA A 389 -17.62 25.45 -12.62
N ASN A 390 -17.86 26.29 -13.63
CA ASN A 390 -17.98 25.83 -15.02
C ASN A 390 -16.64 25.27 -15.50
N GLY A 391 -16.65 24.13 -16.18
CA GLY A 391 -15.43 23.52 -16.68
C GLY A 391 -15.73 22.32 -17.58
N CYS A 392 -14.67 21.61 -17.95
CA CYS A 392 -14.76 20.41 -18.76
C CYS A 392 -14.24 19.23 -17.95
N ALA A 393 -15.05 18.18 -17.78
CA ALA A 393 -14.58 16.90 -17.27
C ALA A 393 -13.64 16.25 -18.30
N THR A 394 -12.44 15.90 -17.85
CA THR A 394 -11.34 15.40 -18.68
C THR A 394 -11.00 13.94 -18.37
N GLN A 395 -11.23 13.46 -17.15
CA GLN A 395 -10.88 12.10 -16.73
C GLN A 395 -11.90 11.59 -15.70
N VAL A 396 -12.28 10.30 -15.81
CA VAL A 396 -12.91 9.55 -14.72
C VAL A 396 -11.83 8.73 -14.04
N GLU A 397 -11.75 8.78 -12.71
CA GLU A 397 -10.76 8.05 -11.91
C GLU A 397 -11.48 7.18 -10.88
N PHE A 398 -10.96 5.97 -10.63
CA PHE A 398 -11.60 4.99 -9.75
C PHE A 398 -10.59 3.93 -9.30
N TRP A 399 -11.03 3.12 -8.34
CA TRP A 399 -10.25 2.00 -7.84
C TRP A 399 -10.86 0.66 -8.25
N THR A 400 -10.03 -0.37 -8.41
CA THR A 400 -10.44 -1.76 -8.66
C THR A 400 -9.86 -2.67 -7.58
N SER A 401 -10.63 -3.69 -7.18
CA SER A 401 -10.19 -4.69 -6.20
C SER A 401 -9.46 -5.88 -6.82
N ASP A 402 -9.59 -6.08 -8.14
CA ASP A 402 -9.16 -7.28 -8.85
C ASP A 402 -8.89 -6.93 -10.32
N ALA A 403 -8.41 -7.89 -11.10
CA ALA A 403 -8.29 -7.74 -12.54
C ALA A 403 -9.70 -7.69 -13.11
N THR A 404 -9.97 -6.78 -14.03
CA THR A 404 -11.34 -6.61 -14.54
C THR A 404 -11.47 -7.31 -15.89
N ASP A 405 -12.48 -8.17 -16.02
CA ASP A 405 -12.93 -8.69 -17.31
C ASP A 405 -13.62 -7.59 -18.14
N ASP A 406 -14.33 -6.69 -17.46
CA ASP A 406 -15.06 -5.60 -18.09
C ASP A 406 -15.27 -4.42 -17.12
N VAL A 407 -15.18 -3.20 -17.65
CA VAL A 407 -15.52 -1.94 -16.97
C VAL A 407 -16.20 -1.03 -17.98
N ASP A 408 -17.46 -0.68 -17.69
CA ASP A 408 -18.22 0.29 -18.48
C ASP A 408 -18.48 1.54 -17.65
N ILE A 409 -18.15 2.71 -18.20
CA ILE A 409 -18.27 4.01 -17.55
C ILE A 409 -19.31 4.84 -18.29
N TYR A 410 -20.23 5.42 -17.54
CA TYR A 410 -21.32 6.26 -18.04
C TYR A 410 -21.40 7.54 -17.21
N ILE A 411 -21.64 8.67 -17.87
CA ILE A 411 -21.87 9.97 -17.23
C ILE A 411 -23.25 10.46 -17.69
N TYR A 412 -24.11 10.77 -16.73
CA TYR A 412 -25.47 11.27 -16.95
C TYR A 412 -25.67 12.65 -16.32
N ASP A 413 -26.65 13.41 -16.83
CA ASP A 413 -27.00 14.74 -16.30
C ASP A 413 -27.66 14.70 -14.91
N SER A 414 -28.30 13.61 -14.51
CA SER A 414 -28.83 13.44 -13.15
C SER A 414 -29.10 11.97 -12.80
N PHE A 415 -29.38 11.72 -11.52
CA PHE A 415 -29.89 10.46 -10.99
C PHE A 415 -30.97 10.73 -9.95
N ASN A 416 -32.14 10.11 -10.08
CA ASN A 416 -33.30 10.40 -9.23
C ASN A 416 -33.45 9.46 -8.00
N GLY A 417 -32.39 8.73 -7.64
CA GLY A 417 -32.43 7.67 -6.62
C GLY A 417 -32.87 6.30 -7.14
N SER A 418 -33.38 6.20 -8.38
CA SER A 418 -33.90 4.96 -8.96
C SER A 418 -33.35 4.65 -10.36
N GLN A 419 -33.14 5.66 -11.21
CA GLN A 419 -32.57 5.52 -12.55
C GLN A 419 -31.81 6.77 -13.00
N PRO A 420 -30.74 6.65 -13.81
CA PRO A 420 -30.10 7.79 -14.46
C PRO A 420 -31.00 8.39 -15.55
N SER A 421 -30.77 9.66 -15.90
CA SER A 421 -31.53 10.39 -16.94
C SER A 421 -30.80 10.46 -18.29
N VAL A 422 -30.38 11.64 -18.77
CA VAL A 422 -29.79 11.84 -20.09
C VAL A 422 -28.32 11.43 -20.06
N LEU A 423 -27.94 10.48 -20.91
CA LEU A 423 -26.54 10.08 -21.07
C LEU A 423 -25.77 11.21 -21.77
N LEU A 424 -24.74 11.73 -21.09
CA LEU A 424 -23.85 12.77 -21.58
C LEU A 424 -22.60 12.19 -22.25
N TRP A 425 -22.04 11.13 -21.67
CA TRP A 425 -20.84 10.47 -22.17
C TRP A 425 -20.79 9.01 -21.73
N LYS A 426 -20.13 8.14 -22.49
CA LYS A 426 -19.81 6.77 -22.06
C LYS A 426 -18.53 6.24 -22.69
N ARG A 427 -17.96 5.21 -22.06
CA ARG A 427 -16.91 4.36 -22.62
C ARG A 427 -17.04 2.96 -22.04
N GLU A 428 -17.08 1.97 -22.92
CA GLU A 428 -17.46 0.59 -22.61
C GLU A 428 -16.35 -0.39 -23.05
N ASN A 429 -16.42 -1.64 -22.58
CA ASN A 429 -15.50 -2.74 -22.90
C ASN A 429 -14.04 -2.43 -22.50
N LEU A 430 -13.83 -1.82 -21.32
CA LEU A 430 -12.50 -1.60 -20.76
C LEU A 430 -12.08 -2.79 -19.90
N SER A 431 -10.78 -3.09 -19.88
CA SER A 431 -10.20 -4.10 -19.01
C SER A 431 -8.89 -3.59 -18.40
N PHE A 432 -8.64 -4.01 -17.15
CA PHE A 432 -7.47 -3.66 -16.38
C PHE A 432 -6.86 -4.97 -15.87
N ASP A 433 -5.62 -5.27 -16.30
CA ASP A 433 -4.94 -6.53 -15.97
C ASP A 433 -4.59 -6.67 -14.48
N PHE A 434 -4.61 -5.55 -13.74
CA PHE A 434 -4.16 -5.43 -12.36
C PHE A 434 -5.10 -4.54 -11.55
N ALA A 435 -5.19 -4.81 -10.25
CA ALA A 435 -5.95 -3.98 -9.33
C ALA A 435 -5.21 -2.67 -9.04
N GLY A 436 -5.96 -1.63 -8.66
CA GLY A 436 -5.40 -0.44 -8.06
C GLY A 436 -6.16 0.82 -8.42
N TYR A 437 -5.43 1.90 -8.71
CA TYR A 437 -5.99 3.19 -9.10
C TYR A 437 -5.85 3.38 -10.60
N HIS A 438 -6.95 3.71 -11.26
CA HIS A 438 -7.02 3.84 -12.71
C HIS A 438 -7.66 5.15 -13.13
N HIS A 439 -7.29 5.60 -14.33
CA HIS A 439 -7.92 6.74 -14.97
C HIS A 439 -8.36 6.44 -16.40
N VAL A 440 -9.46 7.07 -16.82
CA VAL A 440 -10.03 6.96 -18.16
C VAL A 440 -10.31 8.36 -18.69
N ALA A 441 -9.55 8.76 -19.71
CA ALA A 441 -9.72 10.04 -20.37
C ALA A 441 -11.08 10.16 -21.09
N ILE A 442 -11.73 11.30 -20.88
CA ILE A 442 -12.96 11.75 -21.52
C ILE A 442 -12.57 12.56 -22.76
N GLN A 443 -12.85 12.02 -23.95
CA GLN A 443 -12.50 12.64 -25.22
C GLN A 443 -13.70 12.62 -26.18
N PRO A 444 -14.14 13.77 -26.73
CA PRO A 444 -13.72 15.13 -26.33
C PRO A 444 -14.12 15.43 -24.87
N PRO A 445 -13.45 16.38 -24.17
CA PRO A 445 -13.80 16.75 -22.80
C PRO A 445 -15.26 17.22 -22.67
N LEU A 446 -15.94 16.74 -21.63
CA LEU A 446 -17.38 16.97 -21.43
C LEU A 446 -17.63 18.27 -20.66
N GLN A 447 -18.32 19.23 -21.27
CA GLN A 447 -18.69 20.49 -20.60
C GLN A 447 -19.69 20.24 -19.45
N LEU A 448 -19.40 20.80 -18.28
CA LEU A 448 -20.25 20.77 -17.09
C LEU A 448 -20.46 22.18 -16.55
N THR A 449 -21.68 22.44 -16.06
CA THR A 449 -22.13 23.73 -15.53
C THR A 449 -22.13 23.72 -14.00
N ALA A 450 -21.59 24.77 -13.39
CA ALA A 450 -21.56 24.96 -11.94
C ALA A 450 -22.94 24.78 -11.31
N GLY A 451 -23.02 24.04 -10.20
CA GLY A 451 -24.26 23.81 -9.45
C GLY A 451 -25.23 22.79 -10.06
N ASN A 452 -25.02 22.34 -11.30
CA ASN A 452 -25.78 21.24 -11.87
C ASN A 452 -25.14 19.92 -11.45
N ASP A 453 -25.94 19.01 -10.89
CA ASP A 453 -25.48 17.66 -10.60
C ASP A 453 -25.01 16.93 -11.88
N VAL A 454 -24.14 15.94 -11.69
CA VAL A 454 -23.74 14.97 -12.70
C VAL A 454 -23.63 13.60 -12.02
N ALA A 455 -24.21 12.57 -12.63
CA ALA A 455 -24.16 11.20 -12.12
C ALA A 455 -23.12 10.40 -12.89
N VAL A 456 -22.04 9.98 -12.21
CA VAL A 456 -21.00 9.12 -12.77
C VAL A 456 -21.26 7.69 -12.31
N MET A 457 -21.54 6.80 -13.25
CA MET A 457 -21.85 5.39 -13.03
C MET A 457 -20.76 4.52 -13.64
N ILE A 458 -20.28 3.53 -12.90
CA ILE A 458 -19.35 2.52 -13.39
C ILE A 458 -19.92 1.13 -13.11
N GLN A 459 -20.03 0.32 -14.17
CA GLN A 459 -20.11 -1.12 -14.06
C GLN A 459 -18.69 -1.65 -13.85
N PHE A 460 -18.48 -2.38 -12.77
CA PHE A 460 -17.24 -3.10 -12.51
C PHE A 460 -17.51 -4.59 -12.66
N SER A 461 -16.72 -5.30 -13.45
CA SER A 461 -16.74 -6.76 -13.55
C SER A 461 -15.35 -7.33 -13.27
N ASN A 462 -15.16 -7.83 -12.07
CA ASN A 462 -13.94 -8.51 -11.65
C ASN A 462 -13.82 -9.90 -12.30
N ALA A 463 -12.59 -10.37 -12.44
CA ALA A 463 -12.27 -11.72 -12.89
C ALA A 463 -12.71 -12.79 -11.86
N GLU A 464 -12.47 -12.56 -10.57
CA GLU A 464 -12.75 -13.55 -9.52
C GLU A 464 -13.40 -12.96 -8.26
N TYR A 465 -13.00 -11.75 -7.83
CA TYR A 465 -13.44 -11.21 -6.54
C TYR A 465 -14.85 -10.60 -6.58
N GLN A 466 -15.70 -11.02 -5.64
CA GLN A 466 -17.15 -10.74 -5.63
C GLN A 466 -17.56 -9.36 -5.10
N TYR A 467 -16.59 -8.52 -4.75
CA TYR A 467 -16.81 -7.18 -4.21
C TYR A 467 -16.05 -6.17 -5.08
N PRO A 468 -16.61 -5.80 -6.26
CA PRO A 468 -15.90 -5.01 -7.26
C PRO A 468 -16.06 -3.50 -7.06
N VAL A 469 -17.01 -3.05 -6.23
CA VAL A 469 -17.29 -1.62 -6.04
C VAL A 469 -16.38 -1.05 -4.93
N PRO A 470 -15.52 -0.06 -5.24
CA PRO A 470 -14.69 0.62 -4.23
C PRO A 470 -15.55 1.45 -3.27
N VAL A 471 -15.28 1.39 -1.96
CA VAL A 471 -15.97 2.26 -0.99
C VAL A 471 -15.07 2.84 0.12
N ASP A 472 -15.47 4.02 0.58
CA ASP A 472 -15.00 4.71 1.77
C ASP A 472 -16.05 4.61 2.90
N LEU A 473 -15.68 4.04 4.05
CA LEU A 473 -16.48 3.95 5.28
C LEU A 473 -16.05 4.94 6.38
N LYS A 474 -14.99 5.71 6.15
CA LYS A 474 -14.35 6.61 7.12
C LYS A 474 -14.62 8.09 6.82
N GLY A 475 -14.76 8.45 5.55
CA GLY A 475 -14.96 9.82 5.08
C GLY A 475 -16.30 10.45 5.50
N PRO A 476 -16.50 11.76 5.24
CA PRO A 476 -17.76 12.45 5.53
C PRO A 476 -18.90 11.95 4.63
N ILE A 477 -19.79 11.13 5.19
CA ILE A 477 -20.82 10.40 4.44
C ILE A 477 -21.81 11.30 3.67
N ALA A 478 -21.89 11.13 2.34
CA ALA A 478 -22.80 11.85 1.46
C ALA A 478 -24.10 11.06 1.17
N ARG A 479 -25.07 11.14 2.10
CA ARG A 479 -26.40 10.51 1.98
C ARG A 479 -27.14 10.94 0.72
N GLY A 480 -27.73 9.99 0.00
CA GLY A 480 -28.46 10.26 -1.24
C GLY A 480 -27.58 10.66 -2.43
N ARG A 481 -26.24 10.51 -2.32
CA ARG A 481 -25.26 10.88 -3.35
C ARG A 481 -24.39 9.71 -3.81
N SER A 482 -24.34 8.62 -3.05
CA SER A 482 -23.54 7.43 -3.33
C SER A 482 -24.42 6.19 -3.35
N PHE A 483 -24.36 5.42 -4.42
CA PHE A 483 -25.25 4.29 -4.66
C PHE A 483 -24.50 3.07 -5.23
N ALA A 484 -24.99 1.88 -4.89
CA ALA A 484 -24.59 0.64 -5.56
C ALA A 484 -25.80 -0.13 -6.09
N SER A 485 -25.60 -0.92 -7.14
CA SER A 485 -26.59 -1.86 -7.67
C SER A 485 -25.92 -3.15 -8.16
N LYS A 486 -26.62 -4.28 -8.06
CA LYS A 486 -26.18 -5.55 -8.65
C LYS A 486 -26.38 -5.60 -10.17
N THR A 487 -27.33 -4.84 -10.71
CA THR A 487 -27.82 -5.01 -12.09
C THR A 487 -27.91 -3.73 -12.91
N GLY A 488 -27.67 -2.56 -12.29
CA GLY A 488 -27.82 -1.24 -12.92
C GLY A 488 -29.26 -0.84 -13.26
N ALA A 489 -30.21 -1.76 -13.13
CA ALA A 489 -31.60 -1.58 -13.54
C ALA A 489 -32.35 -0.57 -12.68
N ALA A 490 -33.38 0.06 -13.26
CA ALA A 490 -34.24 0.99 -12.53
C ALA A 490 -34.81 0.36 -11.25
N GLY A 491 -34.72 1.06 -10.12
CA GLY A 491 -35.21 0.59 -8.82
C GLY A 491 -34.37 -0.50 -8.13
N SER A 492 -33.22 -0.88 -8.68
CA SER A 492 -32.29 -1.86 -8.07
C SER A 492 -31.20 -1.23 -7.19
N TRP A 493 -31.19 0.11 -7.08
CA TRP A 493 -30.15 0.89 -6.45
C TRP A 493 -30.33 1.00 -4.93
N VAL A 494 -29.20 0.93 -4.22
CA VAL A 494 -29.09 1.06 -2.77
C VAL A 494 -28.28 2.31 -2.48
N ASP A 495 -28.89 3.31 -1.81
CA ASP A 495 -28.17 4.45 -1.22
C ASP A 495 -27.25 3.93 -0.12
N LEU A 496 -25.93 4.00 -0.36
CA LEU A 496 -24.94 3.50 0.56
C LEU A 496 -24.80 4.40 1.80
N GLY A 497 -24.97 5.72 1.67
CA GLY A 497 -24.90 6.65 2.79
C GLY A 497 -26.09 6.52 3.77
N ALA A 498 -27.19 5.91 3.34
CA ALA A 498 -28.36 5.60 4.17
C ALA A 498 -28.30 4.22 4.87
N GLN A 499 -27.26 3.41 4.66
CA GLN A 499 -27.15 2.08 5.28
C GLN A 499 -26.71 2.14 6.76
N SER A 500 -26.83 1.00 7.45
CA SER A 500 -26.40 0.85 8.86
C SER A 500 -24.87 0.91 9.02
N GLN A 501 -24.13 0.49 8.00
CA GLN A 501 -22.72 0.84 7.78
C GLN A 501 -22.69 1.75 6.55
N PRO A 502 -22.74 3.08 6.74
CA PRO A 502 -22.80 4.00 5.62
C PRO A 502 -21.48 4.05 4.84
N ALA A 503 -21.56 4.28 3.54
CA ALA A 503 -20.38 4.31 2.66
C ALA A 503 -20.53 5.29 1.48
N ASP A 504 -19.40 5.82 1.00
CA ASP A 504 -19.30 6.52 -0.27
C ASP A 504 -18.52 5.73 -1.31
N VAL A 505 -18.99 5.69 -2.56
CA VAL A 505 -18.33 4.95 -3.65
C VAL A 505 -17.09 5.71 -4.14
N GLY A 506 -15.96 4.99 -4.27
CA GLY A 506 -14.67 5.51 -4.74
C GLY A 506 -14.61 5.75 -6.25
N ILE A 507 -15.45 6.66 -6.75
CA ILE A 507 -15.45 7.17 -8.13
C ILE A 507 -15.23 8.68 -8.10
N ARG A 508 -14.33 9.16 -8.96
CA ARG A 508 -13.91 10.56 -9.05
C ARG A 508 -14.01 11.08 -10.48
N LEU A 509 -14.21 12.38 -10.60
CA LEU A 509 -14.30 13.08 -11.88
C LEU A 509 -13.36 14.29 -11.86
N ARG A 510 -12.30 14.24 -12.68
CA ARG A 510 -11.38 15.38 -12.85
C ARG A 510 -11.91 16.32 -13.92
N MET A 511 -11.84 17.61 -13.61
CA MET A 511 -12.21 18.72 -14.48
C MET A 511 -11.03 19.67 -14.66
N ALA A 512 -11.02 20.37 -15.78
CA ALA A 512 -10.11 21.47 -16.09
C ALA A 512 -10.88 22.59 -16.82
N PRO A 513 -10.30 23.80 -17.02
CA PRO A 513 -10.90 24.82 -17.86
C PRO A 513 -11.12 24.29 -19.29
N CYS A 514 -12.31 24.52 -19.86
CA CYS A 514 -12.60 24.06 -21.21
C CYS A 514 -11.65 24.70 -22.23
N GLY A 515 -11.04 23.87 -23.08
CA GLY A 515 -10.04 24.30 -24.05
C GLY A 515 -8.60 24.36 -23.52
N ALA A 516 -8.37 24.06 -22.23
CA ALA A 516 -7.04 23.69 -21.77
C ALA A 516 -6.63 22.37 -22.47
N GLN A 517 -5.73 22.43 -23.44
CA GLN A 517 -5.03 21.23 -23.88
C GLN A 517 -4.15 20.73 -22.74
N GLU A 518 -4.13 19.42 -22.51
CA GLU A 518 -3.08 18.82 -21.70
C GLU A 518 -1.72 19.11 -22.35
N THR A 519 -0.92 19.97 -21.72
CA THR A 519 0.44 20.33 -22.19
C THR A 519 1.44 19.20 -21.99
N SER A 520 1.04 18.14 -21.29
CA SER A 520 1.77 16.87 -21.30
C SER A 520 1.70 16.27 -22.70
N THR A 521 2.85 16.20 -23.38
CA THR A 521 3.06 15.26 -24.49
C THR A 521 2.51 13.90 -24.05
N PRO A 522 1.54 13.30 -24.76
CA PRO A 522 1.01 12.02 -24.35
C PRO A 522 2.16 11.01 -24.41
N THR A 523 2.65 10.58 -23.24
CA THR A 523 3.54 9.42 -23.17
C THR A 523 2.66 8.16 -23.23
N GLN A 524 1.77 8.14 -24.25
CA GLN A 524 0.93 7.01 -24.55
C GLN A 524 1.83 5.88 -25.06
N ARG A 525 2.28 5.05 -24.12
CA ARG A 525 1.82 3.68 -24.24
C ARG A 525 0.33 3.73 -23.92
N PRO A 526 -0.56 3.18 -24.78
CA PRO A 526 -1.98 3.13 -24.44
C PRO A 526 -2.15 2.50 -23.06
N ALA A 527 -3.15 2.96 -22.30
CA ALA A 527 -3.72 2.12 -21.26
C ALA A 527 -3.96 0.73 -21.87
N THR A 528 -3.58 -0.34 -21.17
CA THR A 528 -3.66 -1.73 -21.68
C THR A 528 -5.11 -2.24 -21.73
N ALA A 529 -6.07 -1.36 -22.02
CA ALA A 529 -7.41 -1.69 -22.48
C ALA A 529 -7.30 -2.43 -23.82
N THR A 530 -6.97 -3.72 -23.71
CA THR A 530 -6.91 -4.65 -24.81
C THR A 530 -8.35 -4.87 -25.25
N PRO A 531 -8.74 -4.53 -26.50
CA PRO A 531 -10.09 -4.80 -26.97
C PRO A 531 -10.35 -6.30 -26.88
N THR A 532 -11.35 -6.69 -26.09
CA THR A 532 -11.67 -8.10 -25.84
C THR A 532 -11.92 -8.81 -27.17
N LYS A 533 -11.29 -9.98 -27.36
CA LYS A 533 -11.57 -10.84 -28.52
C LYS A 533 -13.09 -11.06 -28.61
N THR A 534 -13.68 -10.69 -29.74
CA THR A 534 -15.12 -10.86 -29.99
C THR A 534 -15.52 -12.34 -29.89
N THR A 535 -15.96 -12.77 -28.72
CA THR A 535 -16.60 -14.07 -28.52
C THR A 535 -18.03 -13.98 -29.03
N THR A 536 -18.20 -14.12 -30.35
CA THR A 536 -19.51 -14.29 -30.97
C THR A 536 -20.18 -15.56 -30.43
N ARG A 537 -20.97 -15.43 -29.36
CA ARG A 537 -21.93 -16.45 -28.96
C ARG A 537 -22.99 -16.56 -30.05
N PRO A 538 -23.21 -17.74 -30.66
CA PRO A 538 -24.32 -17.93 -31.57
C PRO A 538 -25.64 -17.79 -30.80
N VAL A 539 -26.48 -16.83 -31.19
CA VAL A 539 -27.86 -16.75 -30.72
C VAL A 539 -28.67 -17.80 -31.45
N THR A 540 -28.73 -19.02 -30.89
CA THR A 540 -29.62 -20.06 -31.40
C THR A 540 -31.05 -19.72 -31.03
N LEU A 541 -31.79 -19.15 -31.99
CA LEU A 541 -33.24 -18.97 -31.88
C LEU A 541 -33.93 -20.34 -31.81
N THR A 542 -34.53 -20.66 -30.66
CA THR A 542 -35.31 -21.90 -30.48
C THR A 542 -36.77 -21.65 -30.87
N PRO A 543 -37.33 -22.35 -31.89
CA PRO A 543 -38.74 -22.24 -32.24
C PRO A 543 -39.63 -23.08 -31.32
N THR A 544 -40.77 -22.52 -30.96
CA THR A 544 -41.77 -23.10 -30.06
C THR A 544 -42.47 -24.34 -30.65
N ARG A 545 -42.59 -25.44 -29.88
CA ARG A 545 -43.63 -26.46 -30.12
C ARG A 545 -44.09 -27.16 -28.84
N THR A 546 -45.38 -27.45 -28.76
CA THR A 546 -46.13 -27.87 -27.56
C THR A 546 -46.42 -29.38 -27.46
N ARG A 547 -46.68 -29.83 -26.21
CA ARG A 547 -47.42 -31.03 -25.69
C ARG A 547 -46.66 -32.24 -25.10
N THR A 548 -46.57 -32.28 -23.76
CA THR A 548 -47.20 -33.25 -22.78
C THR A 548 -47.28 -34.78 -23.08
N PRO A 549 -47.38 -35.66 -22.05
CA PRO A 549 -46.60 -35.77 -20.80
C PRO A 549 -46.26 -37.24 -20.37
N GLY A 550 -45.42 -37.42 -19.34
CA GLY A 550 -45.15 -38.72 -18.67
C GLY A 550 -43.68 -39.18 -18.80
N SER A 551 -43.06 -39.88 -17.85
CA SER A 551 -43.48 -40.37 -16.52
C SER A 551 -42.30 -40.35 -15.53
N SER A 552 -42.57 -40.31 -14.21
CA SER A 552 -41.54 -40.30 -13.16
C SER A 552 -41.01 -41.73 -12.85
N PRO A 553 -39.84 -41.88 -12.21
CA PRO A 553 -39.87 -41.97 -10.75
C PRO A 553 -38.80 -41.18 -9.96
N THR A 554 -39.24 -40.78 -8.76
CA THR A 554 -38.53 -40.41 -7.50
C THR A 554 -37.35 -41.32 -7.10
N LEU A 555 -36.44 -41.04 -6.16
CA LEU A 555 -36.28 -40.10 -5.00
C LEU A 555 -34.74 -39.85 -4.80
N GLY A 556 -34.17 -38.93 -4.01
CA GLY A 556 -34.61 -37.88 -3.07
C GLY A 556 -33.42 -36.91 -2.78
N ARG A 557 -33.59 -35.66 -2.34
CA ARG A 557 -33.74 -35.16 -0.94
C ARG A 557 -32.68 -35.66 0.07
N ASN A 558 -32.09 -34.86 0.97
CA ASN A 558 -31.98 -33.40 1.20
C ASN A 558 -31.07 -33.19 2.44
N ARG A 559 -30.30 -32.09 2.53
CA ARG A 559 -30.38 -31.08 3.64
C ARG A 559 -29.25 -30.04 3.59
N ALA A 560 -29.60 -28.82 3.96
CA ALA A 560 -28.71 -27.67 4.14
C ALA A 560 -28.33 -27.49 5.62
N TYR A 561 -27.37 -26.60 5.90
CA TYR A 561 -27.15 -26.02 7.23
C TYR A 561 -26.98 -24.50 7.16
N LEU A 562 -27.68 -23.78 8.04
CA LEU A 562 -27.47 -22.38 8.38
C LEU A 562 -26.28 -22.24 9.36
N PRO A 563 -25.54 -21.13 9.35
CA PRO A 563 -24.82 -20.66 10.52
C PRO A 563 -25.76 -19.83 11.43
N LEU A 564 -25.66 -20.02 12.75
CA LEU A 564 -26.37 -19.21 13.75
C LEU A 564 -25.40 -18.65 14.80
N LEU A 565 -25.81 -17.54 15.40
CA LEU A 565 -25.02 -16.67 16.27
C LEU A 565 -24.67 -17.32 17.63
N PHE A 566 -23.52 -16.93 18.20
CA PHE A 566 -23.15 -17.24 19.59
C PHE A 566 -23.50 -16.08 20.54
N ARG A 567 -24.15 -16.38 21.67
CA ARG A 567 -23.90 -15.78 22.99
C ARG A 567 -24.31 -16.79 24.10
N PRO A 568 -23.83 -16.65 25.35
CA PRO A 568 -23.44 -17.80 26.17
C PRO A 568 -24.43 -18.22 27.27
N GLY A 569 -24.28 -19.45 27.79
CA GLY A 569 -25.02 -19.92 28.98
C GLY A 569 -24.68 -21.34 29.47
N ALA A 570 -23.77 -21.43 30.45
CA ALA A 570 -23.72 -22.37 31.58
C ALA A 570 -24.13 -23.88 31.47
N VAL A 571 -23.13 -24.73 31.77
CA VAL A 571 -23.17 -25.84 32.78
C VAL A 571 -23.77 -27.23 32.43
N SER A 572 -23.08 -28.25 32.95
CA SER A 572 -23.43 -29.68 33.17
C SER A 572 -23.33 -30.70 32.02
N GLN A 573 -22.21 -31.45 32.07
CA GLN A 573 -22.12 -32.88 31.78
C GLN A 573 -22.94 -33.70 32.83
N PRO A 574 -23.29 -35.01 32.64
CA PRO A 574 -22.36 -36.04 32.12
C PRO A 574 -22.90 -37.28 31.36
N THR A 575 -21.93 -38.05 30.83
CA THR A 575 -21.90 -39.53 30.63
C THR A 575 -23.05 -40.28 29.96
N ALA A 576 -22.74 -40.97 28.85
CA ALA A 576 -22.82 -42.44 28.79
C ALA A 576 -22.11 -43.01 27.54
N THR A 577 -21.13 -43.89 27.74
CA THR A 577 -20.65 -44.84 26.71
C THR A 577 -21.66 -46.00 26.62
N PRO A 578 -21.79 -46.69 25.47
CA PRO A 578 -21.14 -48.01 25.43
C PRO A 578 -20.49 -48.39 24.09
N THR A 579 -19.43 -49.17 24.23
CA THR A 579 -18.71 -49.95 23.22
C THR A 579 -19.60 -50.87 22.37
N LEU A 580 -19.17 -51.19 21.14
CA LEU A 580 -19.27 -52.55 20.61
C LEU A 580 -18.09 -52.92 19.70
N ARG A 581 -17.89 -54.23 19.51
CA ARG A 581 -16.64 -54.89 19.06
C ARG A 581 -16.42 -54.91 17.54
N ALA A 582 -15.16 -55.09 17.17
CA ALA A 582 -14.67 -55.31 15.81
C ALA A 582 -14.88 -56.73 15.26
N THR A 583 -14.81 -56.89 13.93
CA THR A 583 -14.26 -58.09 13.26
C THR A 583 -13.79 -57.81 11.81
N SER A 584 -12.89 -58.68 11.32
CA SER A 584 -12.48 -58.94 9.92
C SER A 584 -11.70 -57.87 9.13
N THR A 585 -10.38 -58.07 9.11
CA THR A 585 -9.48 -57.83 7.96
C THR A 585 -9.91 -58.71 6.75
N PRO A 586 -9.45 -58.41 5.51
CA PRO A 586 -8.40 -59.29 4.98
C PRO A 586 -7.35 -58.65 4.05
N THR A 587 -6.20 -59.34 4.03
CA THR A 587 -5.20 -59.46 2.93
C THR A 587 -4.35 -58.27 2.46
N ARG A 588 -3.04 -58.53 2.52
CA ARG A 588 -1.91 -57.73 2.04
C ARG A 588 -1.41 -58.28 0.70
N THR A 589 -1.14 -57.43 -0.28
CA THR A 589 -0.25 -57.74 -1.42
C THR A 589 0.95 -56.82 -1.39
N SER A 590 2.14 -57.38 -1.65
CA SER A 590 3.43 -56.72 -1.47
C SER A 590 4.28 -56.86 -2.72
N THR A 591 4.91 -55.77 -3.17
CA THR A 591 5.93 -55.75 -4.22
C THR A 591 7.24 -55.15 -3.69
N PRO A 592 8.41 -55.47 -4.30
CA PRO A 592 9.66 -55.53 -3.55
C PRO A 592 10.48 -54.23 -3.52
N ARG A 593 11.30 -54.10 -2.48
CA ARG A 593 12.29 -53.04 -2.27
C ARG A 593 13.61 -53.38 -3.00
N PRO A 594 14.23 -52.46 -3.77
CA PRO A 594 15.56 -52.67 -4.33
C PRO A 594 16.67 -52.59 -3.26
N ALA A 595 17.85 -53.11 -3.60
CA ALA A 595 18.91 -53.45 -2.67
C ALA A 595 19.71 -52.26 -2.09
N THR A 596 20.19 -52.44 -0.86
CA THR A 596 21.10 -51.53 -0.15
C THR A 596 22.54 -51.64 -0.68
N PRO A 597 23.23 -50.53 -1.01
CA PRO A 597 24.67 -50.56 -1.22
C PRO A 597 25.42 -50.54 0.12
N THR A 598 26.41 -51.43 0.28
CA THR A 598 27.31 -51.46 1.43
C THR A 598 28.33 -50.34 1.32
N ILE A 599 28.43 -49.46 2.32
CA ILE A 599 29.46 -48.40 2.39
C ILE A 599 30.29 -48.60 3.67
N THR A 600 31.61 -48.65 3.49
CA THR A 600 32.63 -48.71 4.54
C THR A 600 32.69 -47.41 5.35
N PRO A 601 33.04 -47.43 6.64
CA PRO A 601 32.98 -46.24 7.48
C PRO A 601 34.13 -45.28 7.18
N SER A 602 33.78 -44.03 6.84
CA SER A 602 34.67 -42.88 6.99
C SER A 602 33.98 -41.81 7.85
N SER A 603 34.78 -41.08 8.61
CA SER A 603 34.34 -40.18 9.69
C SER A 603 33.36 -39.10 9.22
N GLY A 604 32.15 -39.08 9.78
CA GLY A 604 31.13 -38.06 9.56
C GLY A 604 30.30 -37.83 10.83
N TRP A 605 29.88 -36.58 11.04
CA TRP A 605 29.08 -36.17 12.20
C TRP A 605 27.63 -36.63 12.06
N VAL A 606 27.04 -37.09 13.16
CA VAL A 606 25.60 -37.37 13.25
C VAL A 606 24.89 -36.14 13.83
N ILE A 607 24.01 -35.54 13.03
CA ILE A 607 23.03 -34.56 13.53
C ILE A 607 21.77 -35.34 13.90
N ILE A 608 21.40 -35.31 15.18
CA ILE A 608 20.12 -35.86 15.65
C ILE A 608 19.04 -34.83 15.35
N LYS A 609 17.97 -35.23 14.64
CA LYS A 609 16.78 -34.41 14.42
C LYS A 609 15.88 -34.46 15.66
N GLU A 610 15.43 -33.30 16.11
CA GLU A 610 14.51 -33.15 17.23
C GLU A 610 13.05 -33.34 16.76
N GLU A 611 12.73 -34.58 16.36
CA GLU A 611 11.41 -34.99 15.87
C GLU A 611 10.96 -36.26 16.60
N ASN A 612 10.53 -36.10 17.87
CA ASN A 612 9.65 -36.97 18.69
C ASN A 612 10.00 -36.87 20.19
N PHE A 613 9.54 -35.81 20.87
CA PHE A 613 9.46 -35.77 22.34
C PHE A 613 8.17 -35.06 22.78
N GLU A 614 7.17 -35.84 23.21
CA GLU A 614 6.13 -35.39 24.13
C GLU A 614 6.46 -35.99 25.52
N GLY A 615 6.67 -35.14 26.53
CA GLY A 615 6.86 -35.59 27.92
C GLY A 615 7.80 -34.69 28.73
N ASP A 616 7.40 -34.39 29.97
CA ASP A 616 8.21 -33.62 30.93
C ASP A 616 9.48 -34.37 31.35
N PHE A 617 10.61 -33.66 31.44
CA PHE A 617 11.85 -34.21 31.99
C PHE A 617 11.90 -34.04 33.52
N PRO A 618 11.99 -35.14 34.30
CA PRO A 618 12.32 -35.06 35.73
C PRO A 618 13.81 -34.77 35.93
N ASN A 619 14.12 -34.02 36.99
CA ASN A 619 15.49 -33.68 37.39
C ASN A 619 16.35 -34.92 37.68
N ASN A 620 17.34 -35.21 36.82
CA ASN A 620 18.72 -35.64 37.14
C ASN A 620 19.38 -36.37 35.97
N TRP A 621 20.22 -35.67 35.20
CA TRP A 621 21.28 -36.30 34.39
C TRP A 621 22.57 -35.48 34.46
N THR A 622 23.67 -36.17 34.76
CA THR A 622 25.04 -35.64 34.71
C THR A 622 25.77 -36.31 33.56
N ILE A 623 26.47 -35.52 32.73
CA ILE A 623 27.29 -36.04 31.63
C ILE A 623 28.75 -36.07 32.10
N THR A 624 29.38 -37.24 32.03
CA THR A 624 30.82 -37.45 32.23
C THR A 624 31.45 -38.00 30.94
N GLY A 625 32.53 -37.36 30.48
CA GLY A 625 33.22 -37.70 29.23
C GLY A 625 34.06 -36.52 28.74
N ALA A 626 35.28 -36.78 28.28
CA ALA A 626 36.31 -35.75 28.11
C ALA A 626 36.36 -35.10 26.72
N ASP A 627 37.21 -34.06 26.64
CA ASP A 627 37.82 -33.50 25.42
C ASP A 627 36.97 -32.64 24.47
N TYR A 628 36.69 -31.39 24.89
CA TYR A 628 36.73 -30.24 23.97
C TYR A 628 37.46 -29.05 24.60
N THR A 629 38.49 -28.56 23.90
CA THR A 629 39.37 -27.47 24.33
C THR A 629 38.77 -26.09 24.05
N TRP A 630 38.38 -25.36 25.10
CA TRP A 630 37.98 -23.95 24.98
C TRP A 630 39.20 -23.02 24.93
N GLY A 631 39.45 -22.45 23.75
CA GLY A 631 40.45 -21.40 23.53
C GLY A 631 40.08 -20.06 24.18
N LYS A 632 40.18 -19.95 25.51
CA LYS A 632 40.03 -18.67 26.22
C LYS A 632 41.16 -17.71 25.84
N ARG A 633 40.84 -16.60 25.16
CA ARG A 633 41.69 -15.40 25.17
C ARG A 633 41.21 -14.46 26.28
N ASN A 634 42.04 -14.34 27.32
CA ASN A 634 41.81 -13.40 28.42
C ASN A 634 42.03 -11.96 27.93
N CYS A 635 41.05 -11.08 28.14
CA CYS A 635 41.32 -9.64 28.24
C CYS A 635 41.44 -9.29 29.72
N ARG A 636 42.66 -9.01 30.19
CA ARG A 636 42.87 -8.26 31.45
C ARG A 636 42.88 -6.77 31.13
N ALA A 637 42.19 -5.99 31.95
CA ALA A 637 42.41 -4.55 32.01
C ALA A 637 43.69 -4.24 32.80
N ALA A 638 44.53 -3.33 32.28
CA ALA A 638 45.54 -2.56 32.99
C ALA A 638 46.12 -1.49 32.04
N GLY A 639 46.20 -0.23 32.49
CA GLY A 639 46.78 0.89 31.74
C GLY A 639 45.74 1.93 31.34
#